data_AF-A0A2P8B2C2-F1
#
_entry.id   AF-A0A2P8B2C2-F1
#
_cell.length_a   1.000
_cell.length_b   1.000
_cell.length_c   1.000
_cell.angle_alpha   90.00
_cell.angle_beta   90.00
_cell.angle_gamma   90.00
#
_symmetry.space_group_name_H-M   'P 1'
#
loop_
_entity.id
_entity.type
_entity.pdbx_description
1 polymer ?
#
loop_
_entity_poly.entity_id
_entity_poly.type
_entity_poly.pdbx_seq_one_letter_code
_entity_poly.pdbx_strand_id
1 'polypeptide(L)'
;MTPPWAAPPKAYVALVAEALDGAELPEGWDGHFGPFGGRFMPEALMAALAEVTEAYHLAREDPEFHAEIAALLTGFAGRPSPLTEAPRFAEGAGARILLKREDLNHTGSHKINNVLGQALLTRRMGKRRVIAETGAGQHGVATATAAALLGLECVVYMGEEDIRRQVLNVARMRVLGAQVVPVSVGSRTLKDTLNEAIRDWVTNVDTTHYVLGTAAGPHPFPALVRDFHRVIGLEAGAQVAALGLPAPTAVAACVGGGSNAIGLFHPFVPDSRVRLYGFEAGGHGVATDRHAASITGGSVGVLHGARTYLLQDRYGQTRESHSISAGLDYPAVGPEHAWLHNTGRVRYEPVDDDEAMWAFARLSRTEGTVPAIESAHALAGALRIAPTLPTGPEGAPPVIVVCLSGRGDKDMHTAIEHLGLKGTTVGDAGASETGLSRTLRRVRADDRAALIGYLPVGFPTAADSIAAMEAMVAAGVDVIEVGLPYSDPAIDGPVIQHAVDVALAGGTVTPHVFEAVEAVTVAGAAAVCMTYWNPVECYGVERFAEELATAGGCGLIIPDLIPEEADQSGWTAASDAHQLDRIYLVAPSSTTERLTRTAAASRGFVYAAASMGVTGTGDASADAARNLVGRVRAVTDVPVCVGLGVSTGTQAAGIAAYADGVIVGAGFVRRLIDNGDPAARLDAVRDFATQLADSVRDARVPV
;
A
#
# COMPACT_ATOMS: atom_id res chain seq x y z
N MET A 1 -37.18 -9.17 1.97
CA MET A 1 -36.69 -10.46 2.52
C MET A 1 -36.49 -10.19 3.99
N THR A 2 -37.27 -10.77 4.90
CA THR A 2 -37.16 -10.45 6.33
C THR A 2 -35.78 -10.91 6.80
N PRO A 3 -34.90 -10.00 7.24
CA PRO A 3 -33.56 -10.40 7.57
C PRO A 3 -33.56 -11.34 8.80
N PRO A 4 -32.61 -12.30 8.87
CA PRO A 4 -32.65 -13.40 9.85
C PRO A 4 -32.26 -12.99 11.28
N TRP A 5 -32.03 -11.70 11.54
CA TRP A 5 -31.64 -11.19 12.86
C TRP A 5 -32.83 -10.82 13.74
N ALA A 6 -32.56 -10.65 15.03
CA ALA A 6 -33.53 -10.15 15.99
C ALA A 6 -34.11 -8.80 15.54
N ALA A 7 -35.39 -8.58 15.85
CA ALA A 7 -36.03 -7.30 15.56
C ALA A 7 -35.30 -6.16 16.30
N PRO A 8 -35.05 -5.02 15.63
CA PRO A 8 -34.37 -3.90 16.26
C PRO A 8 -35.21 -3.35 17.43
N PRO A 9 -34.58 -2.84 18.51
CA PRO A 9 -35.30 -2.17 19.58
C PRO A 9 -36.14 -1.01 19.04
N LYS A 10 -37.40 -0.87 19.50
CA LYS A 10 -38.30 0.21 19.05
C LYS A 10 -37.69 1.61 19.19
N ALA A 11 -36.96 1.84 20.27
CA ALA A 11 -36.25 3.10 20.50
C ALA A 11 -35.18 3.38 19.43
N TYR A 12 -34.52 2.33 18.92
CA TYR A 12 -33.52 2.47 17.87
C TYR A 12 -34.17 2.71 16.50
N VAL A 13 -35.31 2.07 16.21
CA VAL A 13 -36.12 2.39 15.02
C VAL A 13 -36.53 3.87 15.03
N ALA A 14 -36.96 4.40 16.18
CA ALA A 14 -37.28 5.81 16.32
C ALA A 14 -36.07 6.73 16.10
N LEU A 15 -34.88 6.34 16.59
CA LEU A 15 -33.63 7.08 16.34
C LEU A 15 -33.26 7.09 14.85
N VAL A 16 -33.44 5.98 14.14
CA VAL A 16 -33.23 5.90 12.68
C VAL A 16 -34.24 6.77 11.93
N ALA A 17 -35.51 6.76 12.34
CA ALA A 17 -36.53 7.65 11.78
C ALA A 17 -36.15 9.13 11.99
N GLU A 18 -35.68 9.50 13.18
CA GLU A 18 -35.18 10.85 13.46
C GLU A 18 -33.96 11.20 12.59
N ALA A 19 -33.06 10.25 12.34
CA ALA A 19 -31.89 10.45 11.47
C ALA A 19 -32.28 10.72 10.00
N LEU A 20 -33.31 10.07 9.49
CA LEU A 20 -33.73 10.17 8.08
C LEU A 20 -34.73 11.30 7.84
N ASP A 21 -35.74 11.44 8.71
CA ASP A 21 -36.83 12.40 8.54
C ASP A 21 -36.56 13.72 9.27
N GLY A 22 -35.84 13.70 10.39
CA GLY A 22 -35.70 14.86 11.27
C GLY A 22 -34.82 16.01 10.77
N ALA A 23 -34.47 16.05 9.48
CA ALA A 23 -33.85 17.22 8.85
C ALA A 23 -34.89 17.85 7.91
N GLU A 24 -35.34 19.06 8.21
CA GLU A 24 -36.24 19.78 7.31
C GLU A 24 -35.52 20.04 5.98
N LEU A 25 -36.02 19.43 4.91
CA LEU A 25 -35.65 19.80 3.54
C LEU A 25 -36.79 20.66 2.98
N PRO A 26 -36.52 21.86 2.44
CA PRO A 26 -37.56 22.67 1.82
C PRO A 26 -38.33 21.90 0.75
N GLU A 27 -39.64 22.13 0.64
CA GLU A 27 -40.43 21.60 -0.47
C GLU A 27 -39.85 22.11 -1.80
N GLY A 28 -39.56 21.21 -2.73
CA GLY A 28 -38.89 21.55 -3.99
C GLY A 28 -37.41 21.94 -3.85
N TRP A 29 -36.75 21.57 -2.75
CA TRP A 29 -35.32 21.85 -2.55
C TRP A 29 -34.46 21.30 -3.70
N ASP A 30 -33.67 22.18 -4.30
CA ASP A 30 -32.85 21.90 -5.48
C ASP A 30 -31.43 21.39 -5.13
N GLY A 31 -31.17 21.16 -3.85
CA GLY A 31 -29.91 20.63 -3.36
C GLY A 31 -28.85 21.66 -3.01
N HIS A 32 -29.22 22.93 -2.84
CA HIS A 32 -28.30 23.97 -2.40
C HIS A 32 -28.32 24.23 -0.89
N PHE A 33 -27.14 24.26 -0.27
CA PHE A 33 -26.89 24.78 1.08
C PHE A 33 -26.34 26.20 0.96
N GLY A 34 -27.22 27.20 1.03
CA GLY A 34 -26.86 28.56 0.63
C GLY A 34 -26.35 28.58 -0.82
N PRO A 35 -25.12 29.07 -1.11
CA PRO A 35 -24.59 29.08 -2.47
C PRO A 35 -23.95 27.74 -2.91
N PHE A 36 -23.78 26.77 -2.01
CA PHE A 36 -23.06 25.52 -2.24
C PHE A 36 -23.99 24.36 -2.59
N GLY A 37 -23.48 23.29 -3.21
CA GLY A 37 -24.27 22.12 -3.59
C GLY A 37 -24.70 22.15 -5.05
N GLY A 38 -25.96 21.79 -5.32
CA GLY A 38 -26.54 21.72 -6.66
C GLY A 38 -26.28 20.41 -7.41
N ARG A 39 -26.49 20.43 -8.73
CA ARG A 39 -26.36 19.28 -9.64
C ARG A 39 -25.51 19.64 -10.87
N PHE A 40 -24.20 19.83 -10.68
CA PHE A 40 -23.26 20.17 -11.76
C PHE A 40 -22.79 18.94 -12.53
N MET A 41 -23.73 18.21 -13.14
CA MET A 41 -23.47 16.97 -13.90
C MET A 41 -23.93 17.09 -15.36
N PRO A 42 -23.43 16.22 -16.27
CA PRO A 42 -23.97 16.13 -17.63
C PRO A 42 -25.46 15.79 -17.64
N GLU A 43 -26.18 16.30 -18.63
CA GLU A 43 -27.62 16.05 -18.82
C GLU A 43 -27.98 14.55 -18.82
N ALA A 44 -27.09 13.71 -19.38
CA ALA A 44 -27.26 12.26 -19.41
C ALA A 44 -27.44 11.60 -18.02
N LEU A 45 -27.07 12.28 -16.93
CA LEU A 45 -27.22 11.79 -15.56
C LEU A 45 -28.39 12.43 -14.80
N MET A 46 -29.09 13.40 -15.38
CA MET A 46 -30.18 14.11 -14.67
C MET A 46 -31.35 13.18 -14.36
N ALA A 47 -31.70 12.27 -15.28
CA ALA A 47 -32.73 11.26 -15.04
C ALA A 47 -32.34 10.29 -13.91
N ALA A 48 -31.07 9.86 -13.88
CA ALA A 48 -30.52 9.00 -12.83
C ALA A 48 -30.59 9.68 -11.45
N LEU A 49 -30.18 10.96 -11.40
CA LEU A 49 -30.22 11.75 -10.17
C LEU A 49 -31.66 11.98 -9.69
N ALA A 50 -32.60 12.22 -10.62
CA ALA A 50 -34.01 12.37 -10.28
C ALA A 50 -34.61 11.07 -9.71
N GLU A 51 -34.28 9.91 -10.30
CA GLU A 51 -34.70 8.59 -9.78
C GLU A 51 -34.19 8.37 -8.34
N VAL A 52 -32.90 8.65 -8.10
CA VAL A 52 -32.32 8.53 -6.74
C VAL A 52 -32.93 9.54 -5.78
N THR A 53 -33.18 10.77 -6.20
CA THR A 53 -33.84 11.81 -5.38
C THR A 53 -35.24 11.35 -4.98
N GLU A 54 -36.04 10.87 -5.91
CA GLU A 54 -37.40 10.40 -5.64
C GLU A 54 -37.39 9.20 -4.67
N ALA A 55 -36.58 8.19 -4.96
CA ALA A 55 -36.46 7.02 -4.09
C ALA A 55 -36.03 7.41 -2.67
N TYR A 56 -35.11 8.37 -2.55
CA TYR A 56 -34.64 8.90 -1.28
C TYR A 56 -35.75 9.59 -0.50
N HIS A 57 -36.54 10.47 -1.14
CA HIS A 57 -37.66 11.14 -0.48
C HIS A 57 -38.70 10.15 0.02
N LEU A 58 -39.08 9.17 -0.80
CA LEU A 58 -40.01 8.10 -0.41
C LEU A 58 -39.46 7.28 0.77
N ALA A 59 -38.15 6.98 0.77
CA ALA A 59 -37.52 6.19 1.82
C ALA A 59 -37.44 6.92 3.17
N ARG A 60 -37.34 8.26 3.18
CA ARG A 60 -37.33 9.08 4.41
C ARG A 60 -38.67 9.11 5.13
N GLU A 61 -39.75 8.90 4.41
CA GLU A 61 -41.11 8.94 4.96
C GLU A 61 -41.66 7.53 5.25
N ASP A 62 -40.93 6.48 4.89
CA ASP A 62 -41.38 5.08 4.97
C ASP A 62 -40.95 4.40 6.29
N PRO A 63 -41.90 4.12 7.20
CA PRO A 63 -41.61 3.41 8.46
C PRO A 63 -41.07 1.99 8.26
N GLU A 64 -41.41 1.32 7.16
CA GLU A 64 -40.87 -0.01 6.85
C GLU A 64 -39.39 0.08 6.48
N PHE A 65 -39.01 1.08 5.67
CA PHE A 65 -37.62 1.35 5.35
C PHE A 65 -36.81 1.69 6.61
N HIS A 66 -37.36 2.51 7.52
CA HIS A 66 -36.74 2.82 8.81
C HIS A 66 -36.51 1.56 9.65
N ALA A 67 -37.49 0.66 9.72
CA ALA A 67 -37.36 -0.60 10.44
C ALA A 67 -36.31 -1.53 9.80
N GLU A 68 -36.26 -1.61 8.47
CA GLU A 68 -35.28 -2.42 7.75
C GLU A 68 -33.84 -1.90 7.96
N ILE A 69 -33.62 -0.59 7.83
CA ILE A 69 -32.31 0.02 8.13
C ILE A 69 -31.94 -0.18 9.60
N ALA A 70 -32.85 0.06 10.53
CA ALA A 70 -32.57 -0.17 11.95
C ALA A 70 -32.15 -1.62 12.21
N ALA A 71 -32.81 -2.58 11.57
CA ALA A 71 -32.47 -3.99 11.70
C ALA A 71 -31.07 -4.30 11.12
N LEU A 72 -30.72 -3.73 9.96
CA LEU A 72 -29.37 -3.80 9.39
C LEU A 72 -28.32 -3.19 10.33
N LEU A 73 -28.58 -2.00 10.87
CA LEU A 73 -27.63 -1.30 11.73
C LEU A 73 -27.40 -2.05 13.05
N THR A 74 -28.44 -2.54 13.71
CA THR A 74 -28.29 -3.25 15.00
C THR A 74 -27.86 -4.70 14.83
N GLY A 75 -28.41 -5.39 13.82
CA GLY A 75 -28.22 -6.84 13.63
C GLY A 75 -26.98 -7.21 12.81
N PHE A 76 -26.49 -6.30 11.95
CA PHE A 76 -25.33 -6.54 11.09
C PHE A 76 -24.16 -5.61 11.42
N ALA A 77 -24.41 -4.30 11.45
CA ALA A 77 -23.35 -3.31 11.60
C ALA A 77 -22.83 -3.21 13.05
N GLY A 78 -23.59 -3.69 14.03
CA GLY A 78 -23.23 -3.70 15.45
C GLY A 78 -23.56 -2.39 16.19
N ARG A 79 -24.56 -1.64 15.73
CA ARG A 79 -24.96 -0.38 16.37
C ARG A 79 -25.88 -0.59 17.60
N PRO A 80 -25.92 0.37 18.55
CA PRO A 80 -25.15 1.62 18.60
C PRO A 80 -23.66 1.41 18.87
N SER A 81 -22.81 2.22 18.24
CA SER A 81 -21.37 2.18 18.55
C SER A 81 -21.12 2.81 19.93
N PRO A 82 -20.18 2.30 20.74
CA PRO A 82 -19.90 2.86 22.07
C PRO A 82 -19.41 4.32 22.05
N LEU A 83 -19.61 5.01 23.18
CA LEU A 83 -18.92 6.26 23.53
C LEU A 83 -17.95 5.97 24.69
N THR A 84 -16.65 6.10 24.45
CA THR A 84 -15.61 5.71 25.42
C THR A 84 -14.79 6.91 25.87
N GLU A 85 -14.72 7.17 27.17
CA GLU A 85 -13.79 8.18 27.69
C GLU A 85 -12.33 7.70 27.58
N ALA A 86 -11.43 8.59 27.16
CA ALA A 86 -10.01 8.33 26.93
C ALA A 86 -9.13 9.19 27.85
N PRO A 87 -9.10 8.89 29.17
CA PRO A 87 -8.49 9.76 30.17
C PRO A 87 -6.96 9.82 30.05
N ARG A 88 -6.28 8.74 29.64
CA ARG A 88 -4.81 8.71 29.50
C ARG A 88 -4.38 9.41 28.22
N PHE A 89 -5.16 9.29 27.15
CA PHE A 89 -4.96 10.07 25.94
C PHE A 89 -5.10 11.57 26.22
N ALA A 90 -6.11 11.96 27.00
CA ALA A 90 -6.39 13.36 27.36
C ALA A 90 -5.45 13.96 28.43
N GLU A 91 -4.53 13.18 28.99
CA GLU A 91 -3.62 13.66 30.04
C GLU A 91 -2.82 14.89 29.58
N GLY A 92 -2.93 15.98 30.33
CA GLY A 92 -2.29 17.27 30.03
C GLY A 92 -3.04 18.17 29.03
N ALA A 93 -4.14 17.70 28.43
CA ALA A 93 -4.93 18.49 27.47
C ALA A 93 -5.86 19.53 28.13
N GLY A 94 -6.14 19.37 29.43
CA GLY A 94 -7.08 20.23 30.16
C GLY A 94 -8.56 20.01 29.80
N ALA A 95 -8.90 18.90 29.15
CA ALA A 95 -10.25 18.53 28.73
C ALA A 95 -10.53 17.04 28.96
N ARG A 96 -11.82 16.67 28.96
CA ARG A 96 -12.27 15.27 28.86
C ARG A 96 -12.49 14.93 27.39
N ILE A 97 -11.89 13.83 26.92
CA ILE A 97 -12.03 13.37 25.54
C ILE A 97 -12.87 12.09 25.54
N LEU A 98 -14.01 12.13 24.84
CA LEU A 98 -14.90 11.00 24.62
C LEU A 98 -14.81 10.57 23.15
N LEU A 99 -14.52 9.30 22.91
CA LEU A 99 -14.37 8.71 21.58
C LEU A 99 -15.67 8.07 21.14
N LYS A 100 -16.26 8.55 20.05
CA LYS A 100 -17.39 7.90 19.38
C LYS A 100 -16.84 6.79 18.48
N ARG A 101 -17.02 5.53 18.89
CA ARG A 101 -16.27 4.34 18.44
C ARG A 101 -16.76 3.73 17.13
N GLU A 102 -16.76 4.50 16.04
CA GLU A 102 -17.14 4.00 14.70
C GLU A 102 -16.12 3.00 14.12
N ASP A 103 -14.93 2.91 14.72
CA ASP A 103 -13.90 1.89 14.47
C ASP A 103 -14.38 0.46 14.77
N LEU A 104 -15.36 0.31 15.67
CA LEU A 104 -15.92 -0.98 16.08
C LEU A 104 -17.07 -1.48 15.21
N ASN A 105 -17.56 -0.65 14.29
CA ASN A 105 -18.62 -1.07 13.37
C ASN A 105 -18.13 -2.25 12.51
N HIS A 106 -19.06 -3.05 12.02
CA HIS A 106 -18.75 -4.02 10.98
C HIS A 106 -18.02 -3.34 9.81
N THR A 107 -17.14 -4.08 9.14
CA THR A 107 -16.13 -3.61 8.17
C THR A 107 -15.00 -2.73 8.72
N GLY A 108 -15.19 -2.06 9.87
CA GLY A 108 -14.14 -1.33 10.60
C GLY A 108 -14.19 0.20 10.48
N SER A 109 -15.29 0.79 10.01
CA SER A 109 -15.45 2.25 9.95
C SER A 109 -16.91 2.71 9.89
N HIS A 110 -17.13 4.02 10.00
CA HIS A 110 -18.44 4.67 9.82
C HIS A 110 -19.09 4.39 8.45
N LYS A 111 -18.32 4.03 7.41
CA LYS A 111 -18.80 3.88 6.02
C LYS A 111 -19.92 2.87 5.88
N ILE A 112 -19.98 1.86 6.76
CA ILE A 112 -21.02 0.82 6.74
C ILE A 112 -22.44 1.42 6.88
N ASN A 113 -22.60 2.54 7.60
CA ASN A 113 -23.91 3.17 7.81
C ASN A 113 -24.52 3.62 6.47
N ASN A 114 -23.71 4.32 5.66
CA ASN A 114 -24.11 4.86 4.37
C ASN A 114 -24.37 3.77 3.33
N VAL A 115 -23.46 2.79 3.21
CA VAL A 115 -23.58 1.74 2.18
C VAL A 115 -24.77 0.83 2.43
N LEU A 116 -25.15 0.55 3.69
CA LEU A 116 -26.34 -0.22 4.00
C LEU A 116 -27.60 0.53 3.56
N GLY A 117 -27.66 1.83 3.83
CA GLY A 117 -28.76 2.69 3.38
C GLY A 117 -28.87 2.76 1.85
N GLN A 118 -27.76 3.03 1.15
CA GLN A 118 -27.74 3.11 -0.31
C GLN A 118 -27.99 1.76 -1.00
N ALA A 119 -27.47 0.65 -0.46
CA ALA A 119 -27.72 -0.67 -1.02
C ALA A 119 -29.17 -1.11 -0.80
N LEU A 120 -29.80 -0.75 0.32
CA LEU A 120 -31.23 -0.96 0.52
C LEU A 120 -32.05 -0.08 -0.44
N LEU A 121 -31.66 1.18 -0.64
CA LEU A 121 -32.29 2.08 -1.61
C LEU A 121 -32.19 1.52 -3.04
N THR A 122 -31.04 0.95 -3.40
CA THR A 122 -30.81 0.27 -4.69
C THR A 122 -31.86 -0.81 -4.94
N ARG A 123 -32.12 -1.64 -3.92
CA ARG A 123 -33.16 -2.69 -3.98
C ARG A 123 -34.56 -2.11 -4.15
N ARG A 124 -34.87 -1.01 -3.47
CA ARG A 124 -36.16 -0.32 -3.57
C ARG A 124 -36.37 0.28 -4.97
N MET A 125 -35.32 0.78 -5.61
CA MET A 125 -35.34 1.24 -7.01
C MET A 125 -35.40 0.09 -8.04
N GLY A 126 -35.39 -1.18 -7.60
CA GLY A 126 -35.41 -2.34 -8.52
C GLY A 126 -34.10 -2.58 -9.28
N LYS A 127 -33.02 -1.87 -8.92
CA LYS A 127 -31.69 -2.03 -9.51
C LYS A 127 -31.03 -3.30 -8.95
N ARG A 128 -30.17 -3.92 -9.76
CA ARG A 128 -29.52 -5.22 -9.45
C ARG A 128 -28.01 -5.12 -9.29
N ARG A 129 -27.44 -3.98 -9.68
CA ARG A 129 -26.01 -3.72 -9.70
C ARG A 129 -25.67 -2.44 -8.95
N VAL A 130 -24.58 -2.46 -8.22
CA VAL A 130 -23.98 -1.28 -7.59
C VAL A 130 -22.56 -1.05 -8.09
N ILE A 131 -22.20 0.21 -8.21
CA ILE A 131 -20.83 0.63 -8.45
C ILE A 131 -20.36 1.58 -7.35
N ALA A 132 -19.05 1.60 -7.07
CA ALA A 132 -18.45 2.53 -6.14
C ALA A 132 -17.01 2.85 -6.54
N GLU A 133 -16.50 4.01 -6.12
CA GLU A 133 -15.08 4.37 -6.13
C GLU A 133 -14.42 3.98 -4.80
N THR A 134 -13.10 3.82 -4.77
CA THR A 134 -12.39 3.79 -3.48
C THR A 134 -10.93 4.18 -3.60
N GLY A 135 -10.41 4.90 -2.59
CA GLY A 135 -8.99 5.18 -2.40
C GLY A 135 -8.40 4.20 -1.36
N ALA A 136 -8.51 4.51 -0.07
CA ALA A 136 -8.08 3.64 1.04
C ALA A 136 -8.75 2.24 1.11
N GLY A 137 -9.70 1.93 0.23
CA GLY A 137 -10.39 0.63 0.15
C GLY A 137 -11.55 0.43 1.14
N GLN A 138 -11.71 1.28 2.16
CA GLN A 138 -12.77 1.11 3.18
C GLN A 138 -14.18 1.24 2.60
N HIS A 139 -14.42 2.23 1.74
CA HIS A 139 -15.72 2.39 1.06
C HIS A 139 -16.01 1.23 0.11
N GLY A 140 -14.98 0.79 -0.64
CA GLY A 140 -15.09 -0.37 -1.52
C GLY A 140 -15.44 -1.65 -0.77
N VAL A 141 -14.75 -1.93 0.35
CA VAL A 141 -15.07 -3.08 1.22
C VAL A 141 -16.47 -2.98 1.80
N ALA A 142 -16.88 -1.79 2.26
CA ALA A 142 -18.22 -1.58 2.82
C ALA A 142 -19.31 -1.81 1.75
N THR A 143 -19.11 -1.29 0.53
CA THR A 143 -20.03 -1.48 -0.60
C THR A 143 -20.10 -2.95 -1.02
N ALA A 144 -18.96 -3.62 -1.16
CA ALA A 144 -18.90 -5.06 -1.45
C ALA A 144 -19.63 -5.89 -0.38
N THR A 145 -19.49 -5.51 0.89
CA THR A 145 -20.16 -6.17 2.01
C THR A 145 -21.67 -6.03 1.91
N ALA A 146 -22.17 -4.80 1.71
CA ALA A 146 -23.61 -4.55 1.59
C ALA A 146 -24.21 -5.22 0.34
N ALA A 147 -23.47 -5.23 -0.77
CA ALA A 147 -23.87 -5.88 -2.01
C ALA A 147 -23.97 -7.40 -1.83
N ALA A 148 -22.98 -8.04 -1.22
CA ALA A 148 -23.00 -9.47 -0.91
C ALA A 148 -24.19 -9.84 -0.02
N LEU A 149 -24.43 -9.03 1.03
CA LEU A 149 -25.55 -9.22 1.97
C LEU A 149 -26.92 -9.13 1.29
N LEU A 150 -27.09 -8.20 0.35
CA LEU A 150 -28.38 -7.91 -0.30
C LEU A 150 -28.53 -8.56 -1.68
N GLY A 151 -27.57 -9.40 -2.09
CA GLY A 151 -27.58 -10.11 -3.36
C GLY A 151 -27.53 -9.17 -4.57
N LEU A 152 -26.67 -8.16 -4.53
CA LEU A 152 -26.42 -7.20 -5.60
C LEU A 152 -25.08 -7.50 -6.28
N GLU A 153 -25.00 -7.32 -7.61
CA GLU A 153 -23.73 -7.30 -8.33
C GLU A 153 -22.92 -6.06 -7.90
N CYS A 154 -21.62 -6.21 -7.64
CA CYS A 154 -20.79 -5.12 -7.15
C CYS A 154 -19.54 -4.94 -8.01
N VAL A 155 -19.32 -3.72 -8.50
CA VAL A 155 -18.08 -3.31 -9.16
C VAL A 155 -17.47 -2.13 -8.43
N VAL A 156 -16.21 -2.24 -8.04
CA VAL A 156 -15.48 -1.18 -7.35
C VAL A 156 -14.33 -0.70 -8.22
N TYR A 157 -14.30 0.59 -8.51
CA TYR A 157 -13.21 1.27 -9.20
C TYR A 157 -12.16 1.73 -8.21
N MET A 158 -10.90 1.37 -8.45
CA MET A 158 -9.80 1.68 -7.55
C MET A 158 -8.54 2.03 -8.35
N GLY A 159 -7.83 3.08 -7.94
CA GLY A 159 -6.63 3.54 -8.65
C GLY A 159 -5.52 2.50 -8.56
N GLU A 160 -4.70 2.35 -9.60
CA GLU A 160 -3.60 1.36 -9.57
C GLU A 160 -2.64 1.58 -8.40
N GLU A 161 -2.37 2.85 -8.06
CA GLU A 161 -1.50 3.20 -6.95
C GLU A 161 -2.14 2.83 -5.60
N ASP A 162 -3.44 3.09 -5.46
CA ASP A 162 -4.20 2.69 -4.27
C ASP A 162 -4.31 1.16 -4.15
N ILE A 163 -4.48 0.42 -5.25
CA ILE A 163 -4.49 -1.05 -5.28
C ILE A 163 -3.18 -1.61 -4.74
N ARG A 164 -2.03 -1.02 -5.14
CA ARG A 164 -0.71 -1.43 -4.63
C ARG A 164 -0.57 -1.18 -3.14
N ARG A 165 -1.03 -0.02 -2.65
CA ARG A 165 -0.94 0.38 -1.24
C ARG A 165 -1.91 -0.38 -0.33
N GLN A 166 -3.05 -0.87 -0.87
CA GLN A 166 -4.18 -1.38 -0.09
C GLN A 166 -4.57 -2.82 -0.49
N VAL A 167 -3.58 -3.69 -0.70
CA VAL A 167 -3.75 -5.10 -1.11
C VAL A 167 -4.76 -5.85 -0.25
N LEU A 168 -4.74 -5.64 1.08
CA LEU A 168 -5.66 -6.30 2.01
C LEU A 168 -7.14 -5.96 1.71
N ASN A 169 -7.44 -4.69 1.44
CA ASN A 169 -8.81 -4.28 1.15
C ASN A 169 -9.26 -4.75 -0.25
N VAL A 170 -8.35 -4.80 -1.23
CA VAL A 170 -8.63 -5.41 -2.55
C VAL A 170 -8.98 -6.88 -2.41
N ALA A 171 -8.23 -7.64 -1.62
CA ALA A 171 -8.52 -9.05 -1.35
C ALA A 171 -9.87 -9.21 -0.66
N ARG A 172 -10.17 -8.40 0.36
CA ARG A 172 -11.48 -8.41 1.06
C ARG A 172 -12.65 -8.17 0.10
N MET A 173 -12.54 -7.19 -0.80
CA MET A 173 -13.58 -6.92 -1.81
C MET A 173 -13.81 -8.12 -2.73
N ARG A 174 -12.74 -8.75 -3.22
CA ARG A 174 -12.84 -9.94 -4.10
C ARG A 174 -13.44 -11.15 -3.39
N VAL A 175 -13.08 -11.39 -2.12
CA VAL A 175 -13.68 -12.45 -1.30
C VAL A 175 -15.18 -12.23 -1.09
N LEU A 176 -15.60 -10.97 -0.97
CA LEU A 176 -17.02 -10.59 -0.91
C LEU A 176 -17.75 -10.68 -2.26
N GLY A 177 -17.06 -11.09 -3.34
CA GLY A 177 -17.63 -11.27 -4.67
C GLY A 177 -17.70 -9.99 -5.52
N ALA A 178 -17.08 -8.90 -5.07
CA ALA A 178 -17.01 -7.68 -5.87
C ALA A 178 -15.92 -7.77 -6.95
N GLN A 179 -16.22 -7.26 -8.14
CA GLN A 179 -15.24 -7.02 -9.18
C GLN A 179 -14.47 -5.75 -8.85
N VAL A 180 -13.14 -5.84 -8.72
CA VAL A 180 -12.28 -4.66 -8.53
C VAL A 180 -11.64 -4.27 -9.86
N VAL A 181 -11.98 -3.09 -10.38
CA VAL A 181 -11.50 -2.58 -11.67
C VAL A 181 -10.36 -1.57 -11.42
N PRO A 182 -9.13 -1.87 -11.88
CA PRO A 182 -8.02 -0.94 -11.77
C PRO A 182 -8.18 0.25 -12.71
N VAL A 183 -7.90 1.45 -12.20
CA VAL A 183 -7.89 2.69 -12.99
C VAL A 183 -6.44 3.17 -13.17
N SER A 184 -5.97 3.13 -14.41
CA SER A 184 -4.57 3.41 -14.81
C SER A 184 -4.37 4.78 -15.45
N VAL A 185 -5.46 5.52 -15.71
CA VAL A 185 -5.44 6.86 -16.30
C VAL A 185 -5.23 7.96 -15.24
N GLY A 186 -4.65 9.09 -15.65
CA GLY A 186 -4.48 10.26 -14.78
C GLY A 186 -3.48 10.04 -13.66
N SER A 187 -3.79 10.59 -12.48
CA SER A 187 -3.00 10.44 -11.24
C SER A 187 -3.10 9.04 -10.62
N ARG A 188 -4.01 8.18 -11.12
CA ARG A 188 -4.23 6.79 -10.67
C ARG A 188 -4.64 6.71 -9.20
N THR A 189 -5.39 7.71 -8.74
CA THR A 189 -5.88 7.87 -7.36
C THR A 189 -7.41 8.06 -7.36
N LEU A 190 -7.99 8.35 -6.19
CA LEU A 190 -9.42 8.52 -5.98
C LEU A 190 -10.12 9.43 -7.02
N LYS A 191 -9.49 10.53 -7.45
CA LYS A 191 -10.04 11.44 -8.47
C LYS A 191 -10.37 10.72 -9.79
N ASP A 192 -9.46 9.87 -10.27
CA ASP A 192 -9.62 9.18 -11.54
C ASP A 192 -10.67 8.06 -11.44
N THR A 193 -10.74 7.40 -10.27
CA THR A 193 -11.75 6.35 -10.01
C THR A 193 -13.18 6.88 -10.00
N LEU A 194 -13.39 8.10 -9.50
CA LEU A 194 -14.67 8.80 -9.56
C LEU A 194 -15.13 9.02 -11.00
N ASN A 195 -14.21 9.46 -11.87
CA ASN A 195 -14.53 9.69 -13.28
C ASN A 195 -14.93 8.40 -14.00
N GLU A 196 -14.23 7.28 -13.74
CA GLU A 196 -14.57 5.99 -14.33
C GLU A 196 -15.90 5.43 -13.80
N ALA A 197 -16.16 5.56 -12.49
CA ALA A 197 -17.46 5.17 -11.91
C ALA A 197 -18.61 5.98 -12.51
N ILE A 198 -18.43 7.29 -12.70
CA ILE A 198 -19.44 8.14 -13.36
C ILE A 198 -19.67 7.70 -14.82
N ARG A 199 -18.62 7.37 -15.58
CA ARG A 199 -18.75 6.87 -16.96
C ARG A 199 -19.51 5.55 -17.05
N ASP A 200 -19.24 4.62 -16.13
CA ASP A 200 -20.01 3.38 -16.01
C ASP A 200 -21.48 3.70 -15.72
N TRP A 201 -21.75 4.59 -14.76
CA TRP A 201 -23.11 4.91 -14.38
C TRP A 201 -23.93 5.47 -15.54
N VAL A 202 -23.35 6.38 -16.34
CA VAL A 202 -23.98 6.91 -17.56
C VAL A 202 -24.39 5.79 -18.51
N THR A 203 -23.54 4.77 -18.65
CA THR A 203 -23.74 3.67 -19.61
C THR A 203 -24.76 2.65 -19.12
N ASN A 204 -24.87 2.47 -17.80
CA ASN A 204 -25.63 1.37 -17.18
C ASN A 204 -26.75 1.84 -16.23
N VAL A 205 -27.21 3.09 -16.36
CA VAL A 205 -28.16 3.76 -15.47
C VAL A 205 -29.43 2.93 -15.17
N ASP A 206 -29.96 2.22 -16.16
CA ASP A 206 -31.20 1.45 -16.02
C ASP A 206 -31.11 0.33 -14.98
N THR A 207 -29.91 -0.25 -14.81
CA THR A 207 -29.68 -1.44 -13.96
C THR A 207 -28.78 -1.18 -12.76
N THR A 208 -28.08 -0.04 -12.77
CA THR A 208 -26.98 0.27 -11.84
C THR A 208 -27.27 1.49 -10.98
N HIS A 209 -27.02 1.37 -9.67
CA HIS A 209 -26.93 2.51 -8.77
C HIS A 209 -25.47 2.82 -8.41
N TYR A 210 -25.11 4.11 -8.44
CA TYR A 210 -23.80 4.56 -7.97
C TYR A 210 -23.84 4.84 -6.47
N VAL A 211 -23.12 4.03 -5.69
CA VAL A 211 -23.01 4.16 -4.24
C VAL A 211 -21.88 5.14 -3.90
N LEU A 212 -22.22 6.42 -3.78
CA LEU A 212 -21.25 7.48 -3.52
C LEU A 212 -20.77 7.44 -2.06
N GLY A 213 -19.45 7.50 -1.86
CA GLY A 213 -18.83 7.15 -0.58
C GLY A 213 -18.71 8.25 0.47
N THR A 214 -19.13 9.49 0.18
CA THR A 214 -18.94 10.62 1.08
C THR A 214 -20.04 11.69 0.95
N ALA A 215 -20.12 12.64 1.87
CA ALA A 215 -21.14 13.70 1.85
C ALA A 215 -20.82 14.83 0.84
N ALA A 216 -20.45 14.44 -0.37
CA ALA A 216 -20.14 15.31 -1.50
C ALA A 216 -20.94 14.84 -2.73
N GLY A 217 -20.57 15.30 -3.92
CA GLY A 217 -21.28 14.94 -5.14
C GLY A 217 -22.50 15.82 -5.42
N PRO A 218 -23.19 15.57 -6.54
CA PRO A 218 -24.43 16.27 -6.87
C PRO A 218 -25.55 15.89 -5.90
N HIS A 219 -26.52 16.78 -5.69
CA HIS A 219 -27.75 16.42 -5.00
C HIS A 219 -28.46 15.24 -5.72
N PRO A 220 -28.89 14.18 -5.00
CA PRO A 220 -29.18 14.17 -3.56
C PRO A 220 -28.06 13.66 -2.63
N PHE A 221 -26.91 13.23 -3.15
CA PHE A 221 -25.91 12.50 -2.37
C PHE A 221 -25.42 13.21 -1.09
N PRO A 222 -25.15 14.54 -1.06
CA PRO A 222 -24.73 15.19 0.17
C PRO A 222 -25.73 15.03 1.33
N ALA A 223 -27.03 15.23 1.07
CA ALA A 223 -28.08 15.09 2.09
C ALA A 223 -28.33 13.63 2.44
N LEU A 224 -28.39 12.77 1.42
CA LEU A 224 -28.62 11.34 1.58
C LEU A 224 -27.52 10.67 2.43
N VAL A 225 -26.25 10.96 2.13
CA VAL A 225 -25.12 10.38 2.86
C VAL A 225 -25.06 10.92 4.28
N ARG A 226 -25.35 12.22 4.47
CA ARG A 226 -25.48 12.82 5.80
C ARG A 226 -26.55 12.11 6.62
N ASP A 227 -27.74 11.91 6.08
CA ASP A 227 -28.87 11.34 6.83
C ASP A 227 -28.62 9.88 7.23
N PHE A 228 -27.94 9.10 6.38
CA PHE A 228 -27.47 7.76 6.79
C PHE A 228 -26.35 7.79 7.85
N HIS A 229 -25.59 8.87 7.97
CA HIS A 229 -24.58 9.02 9.02
C HIS A 229 -25.06 9.76 10.27
N ARG A 230 -26.24 10.41 10.27
CA ARG A 230 -26.77 11.17 11.42
C ARG A 230 -26.94 10.35 12.70
N VAL A 231 -27.10 9.04 12.57
CA VAL A 231 -27.12 8.10 13.70
C VAL A 231 -25.88 8.23 14.60
N ILE A 232 -24.74 8.65 14.05
CA ILE A 232 -23.49 8.87 14.81
C ILE A 232 -23.69 9.96 15.86
N GLY A 233 -24.18 11.13 15.46
CA GLY A 233 -24.40 12.27 16.35
C GLY A 233 -25.56 12.05 17.31
N LEU A 234 -26.64 11.41 16.87
CA LEU A 234 -27.81 11.13 17.71
C LEU A 234 -27.44 10.16 18.85
N GLU A 235 -26.73 9.08 18.52
CA GLU A 235 -26.22 8.17 19.52
C GLU A 235 -25.23 8.86 20.47
N ALA A 236 -24.31 9.66 19.93
CA ALA A 236 -23.33 10.38 20.76
C ALA A 236 -24.03 11.33 21.76
N GLY A 237 -25.04 12.09 21.32
CA GLY A 237 -25.83 12.96 22.19
C GLY A 237 -26.56 12.19 23.29
N ALA A 238 -27.23 11.10 22.92
CA ALA A 238 -27.91 10.23 23.88
C ALA A 238 -26.94 9.58 24.89
N GLN A 239 -25.76 9.17 24.43
CA GLN A 239 -24.72 8.55 25.26
C GLN A 239 -24.06 9.56 26.22
N VAL A 240 -23.81 10.79 25.79
CA VAL A 240 -23.34 11.87 26.69
C VAL A 240 -24.35 12.13 27.80
N ALA A 241 -25.64 12.22 27.46
CA ALA A 241 -26.71 12.40 28.44
C ALA A 241 -26.81 11.20 29.40
N ALA A 242 -26.64 9.97 28.91
CA ALA A 242 -26.65 8.76 29.73
C ALA A 242 -25.48 8.69 30.73
N LEU A 243 -24.35 9.35 30.43
CA LEU A 243 -23.22 9.51 31.37
C LEU A 243 -23.47 10.59 32.43
N GLY A 244 -24.64 11.24 32.44
CA GLY A 244 -24.95 12.33 33.36
C GLY A 244 -24.16 13.61 33.07
N LEU A 245 -23.61 13.75 31.87
CA LEU A 245 -22.82 14.91 31.46
C LEU A 245 -23.73 15.97 30.81
N PRO A 246 -23.38 17.27 30.93
CA PRO A 246 -24.00 18.29 30.10
C PRO A 246 -23.68 18.03 28.61
N ALA A 247 -24.36 18.75 27.72
CA ALA A 247 -24.02 18.77 26.30
C ALA A 247 -22.51 19.02 26.11
N PRO A 248 -21.87 18.35 25.13
CA PRO A 248 -20.43 18.48 24.95
C PRO A 248 -20.05 19.92 24.65
N THR A 249 -18.93 20.39 25.20
CA THR A 249 -18.39 21.73 24.91
C THR A 249 -17.99 21.85 23.43
N ALA A 250 -17.47 20.75 22.88
CA ALA A 250 -17.15 20.64 21.46
C ALA A 250 -17.37 19.22 20.93
N VAL A 251 -17.65 19.12 19.63
CA VAL A 251 -17.53 17.88 18.87
C VAL A 251 -16.53 18.06 17.73
N ALA A 252 -15.75 17.02 17.47
CA ALA A 252 -14.59 17.05 16.59
C ALA A 252 -14.55 15.83 15.67
N ALA A 253 -14.18 16.04 14.41
CA ALA A 253 -14.07 14.97 13.41
C ALA A 253 -13.09 15.35 12.30
N CYS A 254 -12.55 14.34 11.61
CA CYS A 254 -11.69 14.56 10.45
C CYS A 254 -12.53 14.79 9.18
N VAL A 255 -12.00 15.58 8.25
CA VAL A 255 -12.72 16.04 7.06
C VAL A 255 -11.89 15.78 5.82
N GLY A 256 -12.23 14.69 5.12
CA GLY A 256 -11.94 14.52 3.69
C GLY A 256 -13.14 15.08 2.91
N GLY A 257 -13.96 14.21 2.31
CA GLY A 257 -15.26 14.64 1.77
C GLY A 257 -16.32 15.01 2.85
N GLY A 258 -16.15 14.57 4.10
CA GLY A 258 -16.92 15.05 5.26
C GLY A 258 -18.00 14.14 5.86
N SER A 259 -18.22 12.93 5.34
CA SER A 259 -19.36 12.07 5.76
C SER A 259 -19.42 11.74 7.26
N ASN A 260 -18.29 11.39 7.89
CA ASN A 260 -18.25 11.10 9.33
C ASN A 260 -18.49 12.36 10.17
N ALA A 261 -17.93 13.49 9.72
CA ALA A 261 -17.99 14.76 10.42
C ALA A 261 -19.42 15.30 10.41
N ILE A 262 -20.07 15.39 9.26
CA ILE A 262 -21.46 15.84 9.20
C ILE A 262 -22.40 14.91 9.95
N GLY A 263 -22.16 13.59 9.93
CA GLY A 263 -22.95 12.62 10.70
C GLY A 263 -22.87 12.83 12.21
N LEU A 264 -21.69 13.18 12.74
CA LEU A 264 -21.52 13.56 14.14
C LEU A 264 -22.10 14.96 14.42
N PHE A 265 -21.82 15.93 13.56
CA PHE A 265 -22.12 17.35 13.81
C PHE A 265 -23.61 17.67 13.71
N HIS A 266 -24.32 17.05 12.77
CA HIS A 266 -25.64 17.51 12.35
C HIS A 266 -26.64 17.68 13.52
N PRO A 267 -26.78 16.73 14.46
CA PRO A 267 -27.65 16.93 15.64
C PRO A 267 -27.26 18.09 16.56
N PHE A 268 -26.00 18.52 16.52
CA PHE A 268 -25.48 19.65 17.31
C PHE A 268 -25.47 20.97 16.55
N VAL A 269 -25.73 20.99 15.23
CA VAL A 269 -25.76 22.22 14.42
C VAL A 269 -26.74 23.27 14.99
N PRO A 270 -27.96 22.92 15.43
CA PRO A 270 -28.87 23.91 16.02
C PRO A 270 -28.40 24.49 17.37
N ASP A 271 -27.57 23.75 18.12
CA ASP A 271 -27.10 24.19 19.45
C ASP A 271 -25.81 25.02 19.35
N SER A 272 -25.95 26.34 19.37
CA SER A 272 -24.82 27.28 19.30
C SER A 272 -23.86 27.20 20.49
N ARG A 273 -24.23 26.52 21.59
CA ARG A 273 -23.35 26.30 22.74
C ARG A 273 -22.31 25.22 22.47
N VAL A 274 -22.62 24.29 21.55
CA VAL A 274 -21.71 23.21 21.14
C VAL A 274 -20.83 23.69 19.99
N ARG A 275 -19.52 23.75 20.21
CA ARG A 275 -18.56 24.11 19.17
C ARG A 275 -18.31 22.92 18.24
N LEU A 276 -18.22 23.18 16.93
CA LEU A 276 -18.02 22.14 15.93
C LEU A 276 -16.66 22.35 15.25
N TYR A 277 -15.82 21.32 15.25
CA TYR A 277 -14.46 21.38 14.71
C TYR A 277 -14.22 20.28 13.67
N GLY A 278 -14.00 20.69 12.42
CA GLY A 278 -13.53 19.82 11.35
C GLY A 278 -12.02 19.92 11.19
N PHE A 279 -11.33 18.78 11.14
CA PHE A 279 -9.88 18.75 10.94
C PHE A 279 -9.54 18.20 9.56
N GLU A 280 -8.99 19.06 8.70
CA GLU A 280 -8.57 18.70 7.34
C GLU A 280 -7.11 18.21 7.34
N ALA A 281 -6.71 17.41 6.34
CA ALA A 281 -5.33 16.98 6.23
C ALA A 281 -4.42 18.13 5.73
N GLY A 282 -3.54 18.58 6.63
CA GLY A 282 -2.51 19.58 6.36
C GLY A 282 -1.34 19.04 5.56
N GLY A 283 -1.19 17.72 5.43
CA GLY A 283 -0.11 17.09 4.66
C GLY A 283 1.25 17.50 5.22
N HIS A 284 2.11 18.07 4.37
CA HIS A 284 3.40 18.62 4.79
C HIS A 284 3.31 20.09 5.27
N GLY A 285 2.10 20.58 5.52
CA GLY A 285 1.77 21.95 5.88
C GLY A 285 1.03 22.67 4.75
N VAL A 286 -0.01 23.44 5.08
CA VAL A 286 -0.83 24.21 4.11
C VAL A 286 -0.05 25.29 3.38
N ALA A 287 1.08 25.75 3.94
CA ALA A 287 1.98 26.68 3.26
C ALA A 287 2.79 26.00 2.13
N THR A 288 2.86 24.68 2.14
CA THR A 288 3.42 23.88 1.05
C THR A 288 2.34 23.60 0.00
N ASP A 289 2.73 23.18 -1.19
CA ASP A 289 1.79 22.74 -2.21
C ASP A 289 1.31 21.28 -2.01
N ARG A 290 1.60 20.66 -0.85
CA ARG A 290 1.34 19.25 -0.54
C ARG A 290 0.42 19.09 0.68
N HIS A 291 -0.87 19.32 0.48
CA HIS A 291 -1.92 19.16 1.50
C HIS A 291 -3.26 18.76 0.87
N ALA A 292 -4.25 18.41 1.68
CA ALA A 292 -5.64 18.19 1.26
C ALA A 292 -6.65 19.11 1.98
N ALA A 293 -6.16 20.15 2.69
CA ALA A 293 -6.98 21.14 3.38
C ALA A 293 -7.74 22.08 2.42
N SER A 294 -8.89 21.63 1.94
CA SER A 294 -9.68 22.27 0.89
C SER A 294 -10.33 23.59 1.31
N ILE A 295 -10.82 23.68 2.55
CA ILE A 295 -11.38 24.92 3.10
C ILE A 295 -10.25 25.88 3.47
N THR A 296 -9.18 25.38 4.10
CA THR A 296 -8.09 26.23 4.59
C THR A 296 -7.21 26.80 3.49
N GLY A 297 -6.82 25.97 2.51
CA GLY A 297 -5.88 26.34 1.44
C GLY A 297 -6.50 26.42 0.05
N GLY A 298 -7.80 26.16 -0.09
CA GLY A 298 -8.51 26.17 -1.37
C GLY A 298 -9.34 27.42 -1.62
N SER A 299 -10.22 27.32 -2.61
CA SER A 299 -11.16 28.38 -2.98
C SER A 299 -12.46 27.78 -3.51
N VAL A 300 -13.51 28.60 -3.64
CA VAL A 300 -14.81 28.15 -4.13
C VAL A 300 -14.76 27.86 -5.63
N GLY A 301 -15.29 26.72 -6.04
CA GLY A 301 -15.49 26.34 -7.44
C GLY A 301 -16.43 25.15 -7.55
N VAL A 302 -16.36 24.41 -8.66
CA VAL A 302 -17.24 23.27 -8.95
C VAL A 302 -16.39 22.05 -9.23
N LEU A 303 -16.62 20.97 -8.48
CA LEU A 303 -15.95 19.68 -8.69
C LEU A 303 -16.90 18.54 -8.36
N HIS A 304 -16.83 17.46 -9.15
CA HIS A 304 -17.59 16.23 -8.97
C HIS A 304 -19.10 16.45 -8.70
N GLY A 305 -19.72 17.40 -9.39
CA GLY A 305 -21.17 17.59 -9.34
C GLY A 305 -21.69 18.62 -8.34
N ALA A 306 -20.84 19.27 -7.53
CA ALA A 306 -21.28 20.29 -6.58
C ALA A 306 -20.39 21.54 -6.61
N ARG A 307 -21.00 22.70 -6.31
CA ARG A 307 -20.27 23.91 -5.94
C ARG A 307 -19.79 23.78 -4.48
N THR A 308 -18.49 23.89 -4.25
CA THR A 308 -17.86 23.69 -2.93
C THR A 308 -16.48 24.37 -2.86
N TYR A 309 -15.78 24.24 -1.73
CA TYR A 309 -14.34 24.55 -1.63
C TYR A 309 -13.51 23.40 -2.22
N LEU A 310 -12.50 23.76 -3.01
CA LEU A 310 -11.53 22.84 -3.58
C LEU A 310 -10.12 23.46 -3.71
N LEU A 311 -9.11 22.60 -3.83
CA LEU A 311 -7.76 22.97 -4.22
C LEU A 311 -7.71 23.18 -5.73
N GLN A 312 -7.51 24.43 -6.16
CA GLN A 312 -7.44 24.81 -7.57
C GLN A 312 -6.45 25.95 -7.79
N ASP A 313 -5.92 26.04 -9.01
CA ASP A 313 -5.08 27.17 -9.42
C ASP A 313 -5.93 28.39 -9.83
N ARG A 314 -5.25 29.49 -10.19
CA ARG A 314 -5.92 30.73 -10.62
C ARG A 314 -6.74 30.60 -11.91
N TYR A 315 -6.59 29.51 -12.64
CA TYR A 315 -7.33 29.22 -13.88
C TYR A 315 -8.45 28.20 -13.66
N GLY A 316 -8.69 27.77 -12.41
CA GLY A 316 -9.73 26.81 -12.06
C GLY A 316 -9.34 25.35 -12.34
N GLN A 317 -8.05 25.05 -12.55
CA GLN A 317 -7.59 23.67 -12.68
C GLN A 317 -7.44 23.04 -11.29
N THR A 318 -8.03 21.87 -11.09
CA THR A 318 -7.90 21.13 -9.83
C THR A 318 -6.45 20.74 -9.58
N ARG A 319 -5.93 21.12 -8.41
CA ARG A 319 -4.59 20.74 -7.95
C ARG A 319 -4.63 19.35 -7.35
N GLU A 320 -3.50 18.64 -7.43
CA GLU A 320 -3.34 17.39 -6.70
C GLU A 320 -3.31 17.67 -5.19
N SER A 321 -4.03 16.85 -4.44
CA SER A 321 -3.97 16.85 -2.98
C SER A 321 -2.85 15.92 -2.51
N HIS A 322 -2.42 16.09 -1.26
CA HIS A 322 -1.49 15.17 -0.61
C HIS A 322 -1.84 15.01 0.88
N SER A 323 -1.82 13.77 1.36
CA SER A 323 -1.84 13.43 2.79
C SER A 323 -1.25 12.03 2.99
N ILE A 324 -0.65 11.78 4.16
CA ILE A 324 -0.30 10.41 4.58
C ILE A 324 -1.54 9.50 4.72
N SER A 325 -2.73 10.10 4.87
CA SER A 325 -4.01 9.39 5.00
C SER A 325 -4.79 9.37 3.69
N ALA A 326 -4.83 8.22 3.02
CA ALA A 326 -5.57 8.06 1.75
C ALA A 326 -7.07 8.43 1.83
N GLY A 327 -7.73 8.28 2.98
CA GLY A 327 -9.14 8.68 3.13
C GLY A 327 -9.38 10.19 3.32
N LEU A 328 -8.33 10.98 3.55
CA LEU A 328 -8.39 12.45 3.60
C LEU A 328 -7.76 13.10 2.37
N ASP A 329 -7.03 12.34 1.54
CA ASP A 329 -6.41 12.80 0.31
C ASP A 329 -7.44 13.03 -0.81
N TYR A 330 -8.22 14.11 -0.64
CA TYR A 330 -9.26 14.52 -1.56
C TYR A 330 -9.22 16.06 -1.70
N PRO A 331 -9.18 16.61 -2.93
CA PRO A 331 -8.94 18.03 -3.15
C PRO A 331 -10.19 18.90 -2.99
N ALA A 332 -11.28 18.39 -2.43
CA ALA A 332 -12.49 19.16 -2.18
C ALA A 332 -13.20 18.73 -0.89
N VAL A 333 -14.33 19.35 -0.57
CA VAL A 333 -15.13 19.03 0.62
C VAL A 333 -16.63 18.97 0.29
N GLY A 334 -17.43 18.31 1.13
CA GLY A 334 -18.88 18.31 1.01
C GLY A 334 -19.50 19.72 1.04
N PRO A 335 -20.55 20.01 0.25
CA PRO A 335 -21.11 21.37 0.14
C PRO A 335 -21.77 21.88 1.42
N GLU A 336 -22.31 20.99 2.27
CA GLU A 336 -22.86 21.41 3.57
C GLU A 336 -21.76 21.85 4.52
N HIS A 337 -20.57 21.23 4.47
CA HIS A 337 -19.40 21.70 5.22
C HIS A 337 -18.94 23.09 4.75
N ALA A 338 -18.92 23.33 3.43
CA ALA A 338 -18.62 24.64 2.85
C ALA A 338 -19.62 25.71 3.32
N TRP A 339 -20.92 25.37 3.37
CA TRP A 339 -21.95 26.27 3.90
C TRP A 339 -21.78 26.55 5.40
N LEU A 340 -21.52 25.50 6.19
CA LEU A 340 -21.28 25.63 7.64
C LEU A 340 -20.00 26.40 7.96
N HIS A 341 -18.99 26.34 7.09
CA HIS A 341 -17.80 27.20 7.17
C HIS A 341 -18.17 28.67 6.91
N ASN A 342 -18.86 28.96 5.81
CA ASN A 342 -19.21 30.33 5.42
C ASN A 342 -20.14 31.02 6.41
N THR A 343 -21.02 30.27 7.07
CA THR A 343 -21.89 30.78 8.13
C THR A 343 -21.18 30.93 9.48
N GLY A 344 -19.93 30.48 9.58
CA GLY A 344 -19.15 30.47 10.82
C GLY A 344 -19.63 29.44 11.85
N ARG A 345 -20.51 28.51 11.47
CA ARG A 345 -21.08 27.51 12.39
C ARG A 345 -20.08 26.41 12.74
N VAL A 346 -19.24 26.00 11.78
CA VAL A 346 -18.17 25.01 11.98
C VAL A 346 -16.82 25.68 11.72
N ARG A 347 -15.86 25.43 12.61
CA ARG A 347 -14.47 25.85 12.42
C ARG A 347 -13.68 24.70 11.80
N TYR A 348 -12.94 24.99 10.74
CA TYR A 348 -12.07 24.01 10.08
C TYR A 348 -10.61 24.39 10.29
N GLU A 349 -9.77 23.42 10.60
CA GLU A 349 -8.34 23.62 10.82
C GLU A 349 -7.53 22.49 10.19
N PRO A 350 -6.35 22.78 9.62
CA PRO A 350 -5.46 21.74 9.13
C PRO A 350 -4.77 21.03 10.31
N VAL A 351 -4.42 19.77 10.06
CA VAL A 351 -3.55 18.96 10.92
C VAL A 351 -2.53 18.28 10.03
N ASP A 352 -1.25 18.55 10.25
CA ASP A 352 -0.16 18.02 9.42
C ASP A 352 0.08 16.53 9.69
N ASP A 353 0.74 15.85 8.76
CA ASP A 353 0.95 14.40 8.78
C ASP A 353 1.66 13.95 10.09
N ASP A 354 2.69 14.68 10.53
CA ASP A 354 3.43 14.39 11.77
C ASP A 354 2.55 14.55 13.03
N GLU A 355 1.66 15.55 13.06
CA GLU A 355 0.72 15.75 14.18
C GLU A 355 -0.26 14.58 14.27
N ALA A 356 -0.81 14.16 13.13
CA ALA A 356 -1.71 13.02 13.05
C ALA A 356 -1.02 11.73 13.50
N MET A 357 0.21 11.47 13.03
CA MET A 357 0.96 10.26 13.40
C MET A 357 1.38 10.24 14.87
N TRP A 358 1.68 11.41 15.45
CA TRP A 358 1.88 11.51 16.89
C TRP A 358 0.60 11.13 17.68
N ALA A 359 -0.56 11.63 17.26
CA ALA A 359 -1.84 11.29 17.91
C ALA A 359 -2.23 9.82 17.71
N PHE A 360 -1.96 9.25 16.53
CA PHE A 360 -2.10 7.83 16.24
C PHE A 360 -1.30 6.97 17.24
N ALA A 361 -0.01 7.27 17.40
CA ALA A 361 0.87 6.55 18.31
C ALA A 361 0.47 6.75 19.77
N ARG A 362 0.08 7.98 20.14
CA ARG A 362 -0.38 8.30 21.50
C ARG A 362 -1.60 7.49 21.87
N LEU A 363 -2.69 7.54 21.10
CA LEU A 363 -3.92 6.80 21.40
C LEU A 363 -3.64 5.29 21.51
N SER A 364 -2.83 4.76 20.59
CA SER A 364 -2.45 3.35 20.59
C SER A 364 -1.76 2.95 21.90
N ARG A 365 -0.83 3.78 22.40
CA ARG A 365 -0.07 3.50 23.63
C ARG A 365 -0.85 3.78 24.92
N THR A 366 -1.76 4.76 24.91
CA THR A 366 -2.49 5.18 26.11
C THR A 366 -3.80 4.42 26.31
N GLU A 367 -4.50 4.06 25.24
CA GLU A 367 -5.85 3.48 25.28
C GLU A 367 -5.95 2.11 24.59
N GLY A 368 -4.84 1.56 24.08
CA GLY A 368 -4.83 0.24 23.42
C GLY A 368 -5.72 0.18 22.17
N THR A 369 -5.99 1.33 21.55
CA THR A 369 -6.84 1.46 20.37
C THR A 369 -6.00 2.00 19.23
N VAL A 370 -5.86 1.23 18.15
CA VAL A 370 -5.15 1.65 16.93
C VAL A 370 -6.13 2.37 16.02
N PRO A 371 -6.11 3.72 15.96
CA PRO A 371 -7.07 4.48 15.17
C PRO A 371 -6.70 4.41 13.68
N ALA A 372 -7.66 4.64 12.79
CA ALA A 372 -7.32 4.98 11.41
C ALA A 372 -6.54 6.31 11.38
N ILE A 373 -5.59 6.48 10.46
CA ILE A 373 -4.82 7.73 10.33
C ILE A 373 -5.75 8.92 10.05
N GLU A 374 -6.87 8.70 9.33
CA GLU A 374 -7.91 9.72 9.15
C GLU A 374 -8.41 10.21 10.51
N SER A 375 -8.76 9.29 11.43
CA SER A 375 -9.27 9.63 12.76
C SER A 375 -8.19 10.27 13.64
N ALA A 376 -6.93 9.94 13.41
CA ALA A 376 -5.80 10.53 14.12
C ALA A 376 -5.67 12.04 13.89
N HIS A 377 -6.08 12.54 12.72
CA HIS A 377 -6.18 13.99 12.48
C HIS A 377 -7.17 14.67 13.42
N ALA A 378 -8.35 14.05 13.64
CA ALA A 378 -9.34 14.57 14.56
C ALA A 378 -8.85 14.56 16.01
N LEU A 379 -8.09 13.53 16.39
CA LEU A 379 -7.51 13.37 17.71
C LEU A 379 -6.42 14.41 18.00
N ALA A 380 -5.50 14.63 17.06
CA ALA A 380 -4.47 15.67 17.16
C ALA A 380 -5.10 17.06 17.28
N GLY A 381 -6.04 17.37 16.39
CA GLY A 381 -6.78 18.63 16.42
C GLY A 381 -7.54 18.85 17.74
N ALA A 382 -8.22 17.81 18.25
CA ALA A 382 -8.94 17.86 19.52
C ALA A 382 -8.02 18.20 20.71
N LEU A 383 -6.82 17.61 20.77
CA LEU A 383 -5.82 17.94 21.80
C LEU A 383 -5.33 19.40 21.67
N ARG A 384 -5.16 19.88 20.43
CA ARG A 384 -4.71 21.26 20.16
C ARG A 384 -5.75 22.31 20.57
N ILE A 385 -7.04 22.06 20.35
CA ILE A 385 -8.10 23.01 20.71
C ILE A 385 -8.49 22.95 22.18
N ALA A 386 -8.28 21.81 22.87
CA ALA A 386 -8.68 21.58 24.25
C ALA A 386 -8.34 22.74 25.21
N PRO A 387 -7.11 23.29 25.25
CA PRO A 387 -6.77 24.40 26.16
C PRO A 387 -7.44 25.74 25.80
N THR A 388 -8.05 25.86 24.62
CA THR A 388 -8.74 27.07 24.16
C THR A 388 -10.25 27.06 24.47
N LEU A 389 -10.78 25.91 24.90
CA LEU A 389 -12.21 25.75 25.17
C LEU A 389 -12.56 26.30 26.56
N PRO A 390 -13.75 26.90 26.72
CA PRO A 390 -14.20 27.37 28.03
C PRO A 390 -14.43 26.19 28.97
N THR A 391 -14.05 26.36 30.23
CA THR A 391 -14.40 25.41 31.30
C THR A 391 -15.91 25.40 31.53
N GLY A 392 -16.42 24.26 31.99
CA GLY A 392 -17.80 24.09 32.41
C GLY A 392 -18.10 24.71 33.77
N PRO A 393 -19.33 24.53 34.27
CA PRO A 393 -19.74 24.97 35.60
C PRO A 393 -18.76 24.49 36.69
N GLU A 394 -18.53 25.34 37.69
CA GLU A 394 -17.64 25.03 38.84
C GLU A 394 -16.19 24.69 38.44
N GLY A 395 -15.74 25.14 37.27
CA GLY A 395 -14.39 24.87 36.77
C GLY A 395 -14.21 23.46 36.21
N ALA A 396 -15.30 22.74 35.93
CA ALA A 396 -15.24 21.42 35.31
C ALA A 396 -14.49 21.48 33.96
N PRO A 397 -13.65 20.49 33.64
CA PRO A 397 -12.97 20.45 32.36
C PRO A 397 -13.97 20.38 31.19
N PRO A 398 -13.72 21.07 30.07
CA PRO A 398 -14.55 20.96 28.88
C PRO A 398 -14.63 19.51 28.39
N VAL A 399 -15.77 19.14 27.81
CA VAL A 399 -16.01 17.81 27.23
C VAL A 399 -15.93 17.90 25.72
N ILE A 400 -15.06 17.09 25.11
CA ILE A 400 -14.89 16.99 23.66
C ILE A 400 -15.30 15.58 23.21
N VAL A 401 -16.28 15.48 22.32
CA VAL A 401 -16.59 14.21 21.63
C VAL A 401 -15.83 14.17 20.30
N VAL A 402 -14.99 13.16 20.12
CA VAL A 402 -14.20 12.96 18.90
C VAL A 402 -14.74 11.75 18.13
N CYS A 403 -15.01 11.92 16.83
CA CYS A 403 -15.37 10.82 15.95
C CYS A 403 -14.14 9.94 15.67
N LEU A 404 -14.09 8.74 16.25
CA LEU A 404 -13.09 7.73 15.91
C LEU A 404 -13.59 6.95 14.67
N SER A 405 -13.49 7.62 13.52
CA SER A 405 -14.18 7.29 12.28
C SER A 405 -13.85 5.91 11.68
N GLY A 406 -12.73 5.28 12.05
CA GLY A 406 -12.35 3.94 11.65
C GLY A 406 -11.15 3.38 12.44
N ARG A 407 -10.87 2.10 12.25
CA ARG A 407 -9.71 1.39 12.83
C ARG A 407 -8.50 1.38 11.91
N GLY A 408 -7.31 1.35 12.50
CA GLY A 408 -6.04 1.51 11.80
C GLY A 408 -5.43 0.25 11.19
N ASP A 409 -6.15 -0.89 11.14
CA ASP A 409 -5.60 -2.12 10.55
C ASP A 409 -5.07 -1.90 9.12
N LYS A 410 -5.78 -1.07 8.33
CA LYS A 410 -5.40 -0.74 6.95
C LYS A 410 -4.18 0.18 6.84
N ASP A 411 -3.79 0.82 7.94
CA ASP A 411 -2.76 1.84 7.99
C ASP A 411 -1.46 1.32 8.59
N MET A 412 -1.42 0.04 8.99
CA MET A 412 -0.27 -0.53 9.70
C MET A 412 1.02 -0.51 8.88
N HIS A 413 0.95 -0.67 7.56
CA HIS A 413 2.13 -0.55 6.70
C HIS A 413 2.72 0.86 6.75
N THR A 414 1.88 1.88 6.53
CA THR A 414 2.25 3.29 6.64
C THR A 414 2.75 3.64 8.04
N ALA A 415 2.12 3.09 9.08
CA ALA A 415 2.54 3.30 10.47
C ALA A 415 3.90 2.64 10.79
N ILE A 416 4.21 1.46 10.22
CA ILE A 416 5.50 0.78 10.39
C ILE A 416 6.63 1.65 9.82
N GLU A 417 6.45 2.17 8.60
CA GLU A 417 7.41 3.03 7.92
C GLU A 417 7.61 4.34 8.68
N HIS A 418 6.52 5.06 8.98
CA HIS A 418 6.58 6.40 9.57
C HIS A 418 7.06 6.38 11.04
N LEU A 419 6.63 5.39 11.84
CA LEU A 419 7.02 5.30 13.26
C LEU A 419 8.33 4.52 13.47
N GLY A 420 8.98 4.05 12.40
CA GLY A 420 10.22 3.28 12.47
C GLY A 420 10.10 1.98 13.28
N LEU A 421 8.93 1.33 13.25
CA LEU A 421 8.63 0.14 14.06
C LEU A 421 9.25 -1.12 13.42
N LYS A 422 10.54 -1.35 13.63
CA LYS A 422 11.21 -2.63 13.29
C LYS A 422 11.07 -3.61 14.46
N GLY A 423 10.47 -4.79 14.26
CA GLY A 423 10.61 -5.94 15.17
C GLY A 423 9.36 -6.60 15.76
N THR A 424 8.40 -7.06 14.95
CA THR A 424 7.47 -8.13 15.42
C THR A 424 7.19 -9.12 14.31
N THR A 425 7.82 -10.28 14.44
CA THR A 425 7.60 -11.49 13.65
C THR A 425 6.20 -12.04 13.88
N VAL A 426 5.40 -12.16 12.82
CA VAL A 426 4.44 -13.25 12.64
C VAL A 426 4.55 -13.69 11.19
N GLY A 427 4.84 -14.98 10.99
CA GLY A 427 5.23 -15.55 9.71
C GLY A 427 4.13 -15.56 8.65
N ASP A 428 4.63 -15.59 7.42
CA ASP A 428 4.02 -16.13 6.20
C ASP A 428 2.83 -15.35 5.58
N ALA A 429 3.14 -14.43 4.64
CA ALA A 429 2.32 -14.14 3.45
C ALA A 429 3.01 -13.15 2.48
N GLY A 430 3.59 -13.67 1.38
CA GLY A 430 3.57 -13.06 0.03
C GLY A 430 4.63 -12.01 -0.34
N ALA A 431 5.77 -12.46 -0.88
CA ALA A 431 6.81 -11.63 -1.47
C ALA A 431 6.38 -10.96 -2.80
N SER A 432 6.71 -9.67 -2.96
CA SER A 432 6.85 -9.01 -4.26
C SER A 432 8.00 -9.68 -5.04
N GLU A 433 7.81 -9.90 -6.33
CA GLU A 433 8.68 -10.71 -7.19
C GLU A 433 9.89 -9.91 -7.72
N THR A 434 11.11 -10.27 -7.29
CA THR A 434 12.38 -9.64 -7.71
C THR A 434 12.74 -9.89 -9.18
N GLY A 435 13.60 -9.04 -9.77
CA GLY A 435 14.08 -9.19 -11.16
C GLY A 435 14.83 -10.51 -11.43
N LEU A 436 15.55 -11.02 -10.43
CA LEU A 436 16.20 -12.33 -10.48
C LEU A 436 15.18 -13.47 -10.45
N SER A 437 14.21 -13.41 -9.52
CA SER A 437 13.12 -14.40 -9.44
C SER A 437 12.28 -14.45 -10.73
N ARG A 438 12.10 -13.32 -11.42
CA ARG A 438 11.45 -13.24 -12.74
C ARG A 438 12.28 -13.93 -13.82
N THR A 439 13.58 -13.65 -13.86
CA THR A 439 14.50 -14.23 -14.83
C THR A 439 14.58 -15.74 -14.69
N LEU A 440 14.77 -16.26 -13.47
CA LEU A 440 14.83 -17.70 -13.20
C LEU A 440 13.51 -18.41 -13.54
N ARG A 441 12.35 -17.79 -13.29
CA ARG A 441 11.07 -18.35 -13.70
C ARG A 441 10.87 -18.35 -15.22
N ARG A 442 11.24 -17.29 -15.93
CA ARG A 442 11.18 -17.22 -17.40
C ARG A 442 12.01 -18.34 -18.02
N VAL A 443 13.28 -18.43 -17.61
CA VAL A 443 14.22 -19.47 -18.02
C VAL A 443 13.65 -20.87 -17.76
N ARG A 444 13.09 -21.10 -16.56
CA ARG A 444 12.48 -22.38 -16.21
C ARG A 444 11.23 -22.69 -17.02
N ALA A 445 10.44 -21.67 -17.39
CA ALA A 445 9.26 -21.83 -18.25
C ALA A 445 9.65 -22.20 -19.70
N ASP A 446 10.82 -21.76 -20.15
CA ASP A 446 11.44 -22.17 -21.41
C ASP A 446 12.11 -23.56 -21.32
N ASP A 447 11.88 -24.31 -20.23
CA ASP A 447 12.49 -25.60 -19.90
C ASP A 447 14.02 -25.66 -20.04
N ARG A 448 14.69 -24.58 -19.64
CA ARG A 448 16.16 -24.47 -19.64
C ARG A 448 16.68 -24.13 -18.25
N ALA A 449 17.98 -24.29 -18.05
CA ALA A 449 18.67 -23.73 -16.89
C ALA A 449 19.13 -22.29 -17.21
N ALA A 450 19.32 -21.48 -16.18
CA ALA A 450 19.83 -20.11 -16.35
C ALA A 450 21.34 -20.14 -16.59
N LEU A 451 21.83 -19.29 -17.50
CA LEU A 451 23.25 -19.02 -17.61
C LEU A 451 23.59 -17.77 -16.79
N ILE A 452 24.44 -17.94 -15.78
CA ILE A 452 24.87 -16.89 -14.87
C ILE A 452 26.37 -16.63 -15.08
N GLY A 453 26.72 -15.41 -15.48
CA GLY A 453 28.10 -15.04 -15.81
C GLY A 453 28.70 -14.05 -14.81
N TYR A 454 29.92 -14.30 -14.35
CA TYR A 454 30.63 -13.42 -13.41
C TYR A 454 31.79 -12.68 -14.09
N LEU A 455 31.92 -11.39 -13.80
CA LEU A 455 33.11 -10.59 -14.10
C LEU A 455 33.41 -9.59 -12.95
N PRO A 456 34.67 -9.42 -12.53
CA PRO A 456 35.04 -8.35 -11.62
C PRO A 456 35.04 -7.01 -12.36
N VAL A 457 34.46 -5.99 -11.74
CA VAL A 457 34.54 -4.62 -12.26
C VAL A 457 35.98 -4.14 -12.13
N GLY A 458 36.46 -3.44 -13.15
CA GLY A 458 37.79 -2.83 -13.13
C GLY A 458 38.87 -3.63 -13.82
N PHE A 459 38.56 -4.79 -14.41
CA PHE A 459 39.52 -5.60 -15.15
C PHE A 459 39.15 -5.76 -16.64
N PRO A 460 40.06 -5.41 -17.57
CA PRO A 460 41.34 -4.70 -17.36
C PRO A 460 41.17 -3.24 -16.91
N THR A 461 40.02 -2.64 -17.21
CA THR A 461 39.55 -1.35 -16.70
C THR A 461 38.04 -1.44 -16.42
N ALA A 462 37.47 -0.45 -15.72
CA ALA A 462 36.03 -0.42 -15.46
C ALA A 462 35.22 -0.42 -16.77
N ALA A 463 35.61 0.42 -17.74
CA ALA A 463 34.97 0.49 -19.06
C ALA A 463 35.04 -0.84 -19.83
N ASP A 464 36.21 -1.51 -19.83
CA ASP A 464 36.36 -2.80 -20.50
C ASP A 464 35.48 -3.89 -19.84
N SER A 465 35.44 -3.93 -18.51
CA SER A 465 34.61 -4.90 -17.78
C SER A 465 33.11 -4.69 -18.03
N ILE A 466 32.64 -3.43 -18.11
CA ILE A 466 31.25 -3.09 -18.40
C ILE A 466 30.90 -3.51 -19.83
N ALA A 467 31.72 -3.14 -20.81
CA ALA A 467 31.51 -3.53 -22.21
C ALA A 467 31.50 -5.05 -22.39
N ALA A 468 32.33 -5.77 -21.62
CA ALA A 468 32.34 -7.23 -21.62
C ALA A 468 31.05 -7.82 -21.02
N MET A 469 30.54 -7.25 -19.93
CA MET A 469 29.24 -7.65 -19.36
C MET A 469 28.09 -7.41 -20.33
N GLU A 470 28.04 -6.26 -21.01
CA GLU A 470 27.05 -5.98 -22.05
C GLU A 470 27.14 -6.98 -23.21
N ALA A 471 28.36 -7.35 -23.62
CA ALA A 471 28.58 -8.37 -24.64
C ALA A 471 28.09 -9.77 -24.19
N MET A 472 28.23 -10.11 -22.91
CA MET A 472 27.67 -11.32 -22.32
C MET A 472 26.14 -11.32 -22.38
N VAL A 473 25.50 -10.20 -22.01
CA VAL A 473 24.05 -10.04 -22.09
C VAL A 473 23.55 -10.20 -23.53
N ALA A 474 24.20 -9.52 -24.50
CA ALA A 474 23.86 -9.63 -25.91
C ALA A 474 24.03 -11.05 -26.47
N ALA A 475 24.95 -11.85 -25.90
CA ALA A 475 25.20 -13.23 -26.26
C ALA A 475 24.29 -14.25 -25.56
N GLY A 476 23.34 -13.80 -24.72
CA GLY A 476 22.33 -14.66 -24.11
C GLY A 476 22.63 -15.14 -22.69
N VAL A 477 23.51 -14.45 -21.95
CA VAL A 477 23.65 -14.65 -20.51
C VAL A 477 22.44 -14.04 -19.79
N ASP A 478 21.79 -14.82 -18.92
CA ASP A 478 20.52 -14.43 -18.28
C ASP A 478 20.71 -13.54 -17.05
N VAL A 479 21.77 -13.81 -16.28
CA VAL A 479 22.10 -13.11 -15.03
C VAL A 479 23.59 -12.77 -15.06
N ILE A 480 23.95 -11.54 -14.69
CA ILE A 480 25.34 -11.14 -14.52
C ILE A 480 25.63 -10.97 -13.03
N GLU A 481 26.62 -11.71 -12.54
CA GLU A 481 27.26 -11.49 -11.24
C GLU A 481 28.33 -10.40 -11.40
N VAL A 482 28.00 -9.19 -10.97
CA VAL A 482 28.88 -8.03 -11.02
C VAL A 482 29.79 -8.06 -9.79
N GLY A 483 31.07 -8.39 -9.99
CA GLY A 483 32.04 -8.53 -8.90
C GLY A 483 32.55 -7.19 -8.39
N LEU A 484 32.36 -6.89 -7.11
CA LEU A 484 33.07 -5.83 -6.40
C LEU A 484 34.40 -6.37 -5.87
N PRO A 485 35.55 -5.88 -6.38
CA PRO A 485 36.87 -6.36 -5.97
C PRO A 485 37.10 -6.26 -4.46
N TYR A 486 37.67 -7.32 -3.87
CA TYR A 486 38.10 -7.37 -2.48
C TYR A 486 39.49 -7.98 -2.38
N SER A 487 40.35 -7.40 -1.55
CA SER A 487 41.78 -7.78 -1.47
C SER A 487 42.02 -9.16 -0.85
N ASP A 488 41.07 -9.66 -0.06
CA ASP A 488 41.26 -10.87 0.74
C ASP A 488 40.12 -11.88 0.52
N PRO A 489 39.87 -12.33 -0.73
CA PRO A 489 38.74 -13.18 -1.04
C PRO A 489 38.92 -14.61 -0.49
N ALA A 490 37.91 -15.12 0.21
CA ALA A 490 37.98 -16.44 0.85
C ALA A 490 37.82 -17.63 -0.13
N ILE A 491 37.19 -17.42 -1.29
CA ILE A 491 36.81 -18.53 -2.21
C ILE A 491 37.19 -18.30 -3.67
N ASP A 492 37.76 -17.15 -4.02
CA ASP A 492 38.13 -16.86 -5.40
C ASP A 492 39.31 -17.70 -5.86
N GLY A 493 39.23 -18.22 -7.09
CA GLY A 493 40.34 -18.92 -7.73
C GLY A 493 41.43 -17.94 -8.21
N PRO A 494 42.65 -18.44 -8.50
CA PRO A 494 43.80 -17.59 -8.85
C PRO A 494 43.58 -16.71 -10.09
N VAL A 495 42.73 -17.14 -11.03
CA VAL A 495 42.37 -16.36 -12.22
C VAL A 495 41.54 -15.13 -11.85
N ILE A 496 40.57 -15.27 -10.94
CA ILE A 496 39.72 -14.17 -10.48
C ILE A 496 40.53 -13.24 -9.57
N GLN A 497 41.32 -13.80 -8.65
CA GLN A 497 42.22 -13.02 -7.78
C GLN A 497 43.16 -12.12 -8.58
N HIS A 498 43.78 -12.64 -9.64
CA HIS A 498 44.65 -11.83 -10.50
C HIS A 498 43.92 -10.64 -11.13
N ALA A 499 42.69 -10.85 -11.61
CA ALA A 499 41.89 -9.77 -12.19
C ALA A 499 41.45 -8.74 -11.13
N VAL A 500 41.09 -9.20 -9.95
CA VAL A 500 40.75 -8.37 -8.78
C VAL A 500 41.93 -7.53 -8.32
N ASP A 501 43.14 -8.10 -8.26
CA ASP A 501 44.37 -7.36 -7.91
C ASP A 501 44.63 -6.21 -8.89
N VAL A 502 44.47 -6.47 -10.18
CA VAL A 502 44.63 -5.45 -11.22
C VAL A 502 43.53 -4.39 -11.11
N ALA A 503 42.28 -4.79 -10.85
CA ALA A 503 41.17 -3.85 -10.66
C ALA A 503 41.36 -2.93 -9.44
N LEU A 504 41.84 -3.49 -8.32
CA LEU A 504 42.15 -2.73 -7.11
C LEU A 504 43.35 -1.79 -7.33
N ALA A 505 44.42 -2.27 -7.98
CA ALA A 505 45.56 -1.44 -8.36
C ALA A 505 45.16 -0.30 -9.33
N GLY A 506 44.12 -0.53 -10.14
CA GLY A 506 43.51 0.46 -11.02
C GLY A 506 42.57 1.46 -10.33
N GLY A 507 42.35 1.34 -9.01
CA GLY A 507 41.52 2.27 -8.24
C GLY A 507 40.01 1.99 -8.29
N THR A 508 39.61 0.74 -8.55
CA THR A 508 38.20 0.36 -8.52
C THR A 508 37.61 0.51 -7.12
N VAL A 509 36.38 1.04 -7.05
CA VAL A 509 35.65 1.37 -5.81
C VAL A 509 34.17 1.06 -6.01
N THR A 510 33.41 0.98 -4.92
CA THR A 510 31.98 0.60 -4.92
C THR A 510 31.12 1.36 -5.93
N PRO A 511 31.23 2.69 -6.12
CA PRO A 511 30.44 3.39 -7.14
C PRO A 511 30.61 2.86 -8.57
N HIS A 512 31.83 2.47 -8.98
CA HIS A 512 32.06 1.88 -10.30
C HIS A 512 31.28 0.55 -10.48
N VAL A 513 31.00 -0.15 -9.38
CA VAL A 513 30.20 -1.38 -9.40
C VAL A 513 28.73 -1.06 -9.65
N PHE A 514 28.21 0.01 -9.05
CA PHE A 514 26.84 0.44 -9.30
C PHE A 514 26.65 0.93 -10.75
N GLU A 515 27.66 1.61 -11.33
CA GLU A 515 27.66 1.93 -12.77
C GLU A 515 27.58 0.67 -13.65
N ALA A 516 28.31 -0.39 -13.29
CA ALA A 516 28.28 -1.66 -14.00
C ALA A 516 26.93 -2.40 -13.83
N VAL A 517 26.34 -2.37 -12.63
CA VAL A 517 25.00 -2.92 -12.34
C VAL A 517 23.94 -2.21 -13.20
N GLU A 518 24.02 -0.89 -13.30
CA GLU A 518 23.11 -0.10 -14.14
C GLU A 518 23.26 -0.49 -15.62
N ALA A 519 24.50 -0.57 -16.13
CA ALA A 519 24.76 -0.95 -17.51
C ALA A 519 24.21 -2.35 -17.86
N VAL A 520 24.42 -3.34 -16.99
CA VAL A 520 23.84 -4.69 -17.14
C VAL A 520 22.32 -4.66 -17.17
N THR A 521 21.72 -3.90 -16.26
CA THR A 521 20.26 -3.80 -16.15
C THR A 521 19.67 -3.15 -17.38
N VAL A 522 20.30 -2.08 -17.89
CA VAL A 522 19.93 -1.40 -19.14
C VAL A 522 20.09 -2.32 -20.35
N ALA A 523 21.14 -3.16 -20.37
CA ALA A 523 21.33 -4.17 -21.42
C ALA A 523 20.28 -5.30 -21.38
N GLY A 524 19.51 -5.43 -20.29
CA GLY A 524 18.33 -6.29 -20.22
C GLY A 524 18.52 -7.62 -19.49
N ALA A 525 19.62 -7.80 -18.76
CA ALA A 525 19.83 -8.96 -17.88
C ALA A 525 19.59 -8.61 -16.40
N ALA A 526 19.39 -9.64 -15.57
CA ALA A 526 19.34 -9.45 -14.12
C ALA A 526 20.77 -9.24 -13.58
N ALA A 527 20.98 -8.15 -12.83
CA ALA A 527 22.28 -7.84 -12.22
C ALA A 527 22.30 -8.21 -10.74
N VAL A 528 23.20 -9.11 -10.35
CA VAL A 528 23.45 -9.50 -8.95
C VAL A 528 24.85 -9.05 -8.59
N CYS A 529 25.04 -8.38 -7.45
CA CYS A 529 26.37 -8.02 -7.00
C CYS A 529 27.01 -9.20 -6.25
N MET A 530 28.32 -9.41 -6.40
CA MET A 530 29.07 -10.42 -5.66
C MET A 530 30.28 -9.77 -5.00
N THR A 531 30.42 -9.95 -3.68
CA THR A 531 31.53 -9.41 -2.88
C THR A 531 31.65 -10.12 -1.54
N TYR A 532 32.52 -9.64 -0.66
CA TYR A 532 32.71 -10.14 0.72
C TYR A 532 32.10 -9.17 1.74
N TRP A 533 31.91 -9.61 2.99
CA TRP A 533 31.17 -8.82 3.97
C TRP A 533 31.82 -7.46 4.27
N ASN A 534 33.15 -7.41 4.40
CA ASN A 534 33.87 -6.22 4.84
C ASN A 534 33.66 -4.99 3.93
N PRO A 535 33.73 -5.08 2.58
CA PRO A 535 33.36 -3.98 1.68
C PRO A 535 31.94 -3.43 1.91
N VAL A 536 30.96 -4.29 2.17
CA VAL A 536 29.55 -3.89 2.39
C VAL A 536 29.41 -3.18 3.73
N GLU A 537 30.01 -3.74 4.79
CA GLU A 537 29.98 -3.15 6.13
C GLU A 537 30.66 -1.78 6.16
N CYS A 538 31.84 -1.66 5.54
CA CYS A 538 32.59 -0.40 5.48
C CYS A 538 31.87 0.68 4.66
N TYR A 539 31.10 0.30 3.63
CA TYR A 539 30.29 1.24 2.83
C TYR A 539 29.04 1.73 3.58
N GLY A 540 28.59 0.95 4.57
CA GLY A 540 27.33 1.11 5.29
C GLY A 540 26.25 0.23 4.68
N VAL A 541 25.78 -0.76 5.47
CA VAL A 541 24.90 -1.85 5.02
C VAL A 541 23.61 -1.34 4.36
N GLU A 542 22.93 -0.37 4.98
CA GLU A 542 21.68 0.21 4.45
C GLU A 542 21.94 1.00 3.17
N ARG A 543 22.98 1.83 3.17
CA ARG A 543 23.37 2.66 2.02
C ARG A 543 23.78 1.80 0.82
N PHE A 544 24.53 0.73 1.07
CA PHE A 544 24.92 -0.23 0.04
C PHE A 544 23.70 -0.88 -0.60
N ALA A 545 22.71 -1.29 0.21
CA ALA A 545 21.47 -1.87 -0.27
C ALA A 545 20.64 -0.87 -1.11
N GLU A 546 20.50 0.38 -0.64
CA GLU A 546 19.77 1.43 -1.35
C GLU A 546 20.40 1.76 -2.70
N GLU A 547 21.72 1.98 -2.75
CA GLU A 547 22.42 2.33 -3.99
C GLU A 547 22.46 1.14 -4.97
N LEU A 548 22.61 -0.10 -4.48
CA LEU A 548 22.52 -1.31 -5.31
C LEU A 548 21.14 -1.45 -5.96
N ALA A 549 20.06 -1.26 -5.19
CA ALA A 549 18.70 -1.33 -5.71
C ALA A 549 18.39 -0.18 -6.68
N THR A 550 18.89 1.03 -6.38
CA THR A 550 18.76 2.22 -7.25
C THR A 550 19.43 2.01 -8.60
N ALA A 551 20.59 1.35 -8.62
CA ALA A 551 21.28 0.97 -9.86
C ALA A 551 20.56 -0.14 -10.65
N GLY A 552 19.45 -0.70 -10.13
CA GLY A 552 18.71 -1.79 -10.76
C GLY A 552 19.18 -3.19 -10.36
N GLY A 553 20.09 -3.28 -9.39
CA GLY A 553 20.55 -4.55 -8.82
C GLY A 553 19.40 -5.32 -8.16
N CYS A 554 19.42 -6.64 -8.29
CA CYS A 554 18.32 -7.50 -7.84
C CYS A 554 18.71 -8.48 -6.73
N GLY A 555 19.98 -8.51 -6.32
CA GLY A 555 20.44 -9.34 -5.21
C GLY A 555 21.93 -9.20 -4.94
N LEU A 556 22.37 -9.84 -3.85
CA LEU A 556 23.75 -9.85 -3.41
C LEU A 556 24.18 -11.27 -3.01
N ILE A 557 25.39 -11.63 -3.43
CA ILE A 557 26.11 -12.84 -3.02
C ILE A 557 27.25 -12.40 -2.11
N ILE A 558 27.25 -12.89 -0.86
CA ILE A 558 28.33 -12.66 0.11
C ILE A 558 28.84 -14.02 0.61
N PRO A 559 29.95 -14.56 0.07
CA PRO A 559 30.41 -15.90 0.39
C PRO A 559 30.72 -16.15 1.88
N ASP A 560 31.15 -15.12 2.60
CA ASP A 560 31.56 -15.17 4.01
C ASP A 560 30.47 -14.74 5.00
N LEU A 561 29.26 -14.43 4.54
CA LEU A 561 28.12 -14.06 5.40
C LEU A 561 27.08 -15.19 5.48
N ILE A 562 26.97 -15.82 6.64
CA ILE A 562 25.93 -16.81 6.92
C ILE A 562 24.62 -16.13 7.37
N PRO A 563 23.45 -16.79 7.26
CA PRO A 563 22.17 -16.21 7.65
C PRO A 563 22.14 -15.62 9.07
N GLU A 564 22.78 -16.28 10.02
CA GLU A 564 22.79 -15.82 11.42
C GLU A 564 23.54 -14.51 11.63
N GLU A 565 24.60 -14.28 10.86
CA GLU A 565 25.39 -13.05 10.92
C GLU A 565 24.69 -11.95 10.11
N ALA A 566 24.01 -12.30 9.00
CA ALA A 566 23.23 -11.35 8.20
C ALA A 566 22.09 -10.67 8.99
N ASP A 567 21.45 -11.41 9.90
CA ASP A 567 20.43 -10.86 10.78
C ASP A 567 21.02 -9.87 11.80
N GLN A 568 22.17 -10.22 12.38
CA GLN A 568 22.84 -9.39 13.39
C GLN A 568 23.48 -8.13 12.80
N SER A 569 24.00 -8.25 11.58
CA SER A 569 24.70 -7.17 10.89
C SER A 569 23.77 -6.19 10.16
N GLY A 570 22.45 -6.45 10.20
CA GLY A 570 21.43 -5.62 9.57
C GLY A 570 21.23 -5.88 8.07
N TRP A 571 21.99 -6.79 7.46
CA TRP A 571 21.86 -7.11 6.04
C TRP A 571 20.50 -7.70 5.69
N THR A 572 19.93 -8.57 6.54
CA THR A 572 18.58 -9.11 6.30
C THR A 572 17.54 -8.01 6.22
N ALA A 573 17.60 -7.03 7.13
CA ALA A 573 16.67 -5.91 7.16
C ALA A 573 16.86 -4.96 5.97
N ALA A 574 18.12 -4.63 5.62
CA ALA A 574 18.43 -3.75 4.50
C ALA A 574 18.01 -4.39 3.15
N SER A 575 18.35 -5.67 2.93
CA SER A 575 17.93 -6.38 1.72
C SER A 575 16.42 -6.56 1.62
N ASP A 576 15.69 -6.74 2.74
CA ASP A 576 14.23 -6.76 2.74
C ASP A 576 13.63 -5.40 2.37
N ALA A 577 14.18 -4.30 2.89
CA ALA A 577 13.69 -2.94 2.62
C ALA A 577 13.79 -2.58 1.14
N HIS A 578 14.86 -3.03 0.48
CA HIS A 578 15.17 -2.70 -0.92
C HIS A 578 14.84 -3.81 -1.92
N GLN A 579 14.12 -4.86 -1.48
CA GLN A 579 13.74 -6.01 -2.31
C GLN A 579 14.91 -6.70 -3.02
N LEU A 580 16.05 -6.80 -2.33
CA LEU A 580 17.25 -7.48 -2.83
C LEU A 580 17.25 -8.96 -2.43
N ASP A 581 17.50 -9.84 -3.40
CA ASP A 581 17.64 -11.26 -3.14
C ASP A 581 18.92 -11.57 -2.34
N ARG A 582 18.78 -12.40 -1.31
CA ARG A 582 19.87 -12.90 -0.48
C ARG A 582 20.30 -14.28 -0.97
N ILE A 583 21.44 -14.34 -1.65
CA ILE A 583 21.93 -15.59 -2.20
C ILE A 583 23.01 -16.13 -1.27
N TYR A 584 22.69 -17.25 -0.61
CA TYR A 584 23.62 -17.90 0.30
C TYR A 584 24.23 -19.14 -0.32
N LEU A 585 25.46 -19.43 0.11
CA LEU A 585 26.23 -20.57 -0.37
C LEU A 585 25.97 -21.81 0.49
N VAL A 586 25.95 -22.96 -0.17
CA VAL A 586 25.99 -24.28 0.44
C VAL A 586 27.11 -25.09 -0.19
N ALA A 587 27.68 -25.99 0.61
CA ALA A 587 28.79 -26.85 0.20
C ALA A 587 28.46 -28.33 0.47
N PRO A 588 29.18 -29.30 -0.13
CA PRO A 588 28.96 -30.72 0.15
C PRO A 588 29.05 -31.07 1.64
N SER A 589 29.85 -30.32 2.41
CA SER A 589 30.05 -30.45 3.86
C SER A 589 28.90 -29.90 4.72
N SER A 590 27.96 -29.12 4.16
CA SER A 590 26.83 -28.55 4.91
C SER A 590 25.94 -29.67 5.44
N THR A 591 25.60 -29.66 6.73
CA THR A 591 24.65 -30.61 7.33
C THR A 591 23.22 -30.36 6.82
N THR A 592 22.30 -31.33 6.94
CA THR A 592 20.90 -31.13 6.56
C THR A 592 20.25 -29.95 7.29
N GLU A 593 20.57 -29.77 8.58
CA GLU A 593 20.12 -28.61 9.35
C GLU A 593 20.64 -27.30 8.75
N ARG A 594 21.94 -27.25 8.41
CA ARG A 594 22.55 -26.08 7.76
C ARG A 594 21.90 -25.81 6.40
N LEU A 595 21.69 -26.85 5.58
CA LEU A 595 21.01 -26.72 4.29
C LEU A 595 19.60 -26.16 4.45
N THR A 596 18.83 -26.66 5.42
CA THR A 596 17.46 -26.21 5.69
C THR A 596 17.45 -24.74 6.09
N ARG A 597 18.32 -24.35 7.03
CA ARG A 597 18.40 -22.96 7.52
C ARG A 597 18.88 -21.99 6.43
N THR A 598 19.93 -22.37 5.70
CA THR A 598 20.46 -21.56 4.60
C THR A 598 19.41 -21.39 3.50
N ALA A 599 18.77 -22.48 3.09
CA ALA A 599 17.74 -22.45 2.07
C ALA A 599 16.50 -21.64 2.48
N ALA A 600 16.10 -21.69 3.75
CA ALA A 600 14.99 -20.89 4.28
C ALA A 600 15.31 -19.39 4.31
N ALA A 601 16.58 -19.02 4.49
CA ALA A 601 17.02 -17.62 4.49
C ALA A 601 17.29 -17.07 3.08
N SER A 602 17.55 -17.95 2.10
CA SER A 602 17.83 -17.56 0.72
C SER A 602 16.61 -17.02 -0.02
N ARG A 603 16.85 -16.02 -0.88
CA ARG A 603 15.92 -15.52 -1.91
C ARG A 603 16.63 -15.47 -3.26
N GLY A 604 15.88 -15.60 -4.35
CA GLY A 604 16.43 -15.76 -5.69
C GLY A 604 16.86 -17.20 -5.96
N PHE A 605 18.04 -17.60 -5.48
CA PHE A 605 18.54 -18.97 -5.57
C PHE A 605 19.47 -19.34 -4.41
N VAL A 606 19.69 -20.64 -4.22
CA VAL A 606 20.75 -21.18 -3.36
C VAL A 606 21.98 -21.46 -4.23
N TYR A 607 23.13 -20.88 -3.84
CA TYR A 607 24.39 -21.08 -4.55
C TYR A 607 25.07 -22.38 -4.07
N ALA A 608 25.10 -23.41 -4.93
CA ALA A 608 25.79 -24.65 -4.65
C ALA A 608 27.26 -24.57 -5.11
N ALA A 609 28.16 -24.31 -4.16
CA ALA A 609 29.59 -24.27 -4.38
C ALA A 609 30.17 -25.68 -4.25
N ALA A 610 30.40 -26.35 -5.37
CA ALA A 610 30.73 -27.77 -5.37
C ALA A 610 32.24 -28.09 -5.39
N SER A 611 33.12 -27.08 -5.29
CA SER A 611 34.55 -27.28 -5.03
C SER A 611 34.96 -26.72 -3.66
N MET A 612 35.47 -27.59 -2.79
CA MET A 612 36.20 -27.17 -1.58
C MET A 612 37.64 -26.80 -2.00
N GLY A 613 37.82 -25.58 -2.52
CA GLY A 613 39.15 -25.07 -2.88
C GLY A 613 39.80 -25.75 -4.10
N VAL A 614 40.87 -25.10 -4.56
CA VAL A 614 41.53 -25.29 -5.85
C VAL A 614 42.02 -26.73 -6.06
N THR A 615 41.82 -27.25 -7.27
CA THR A 615 42.32 -28.53 -7.85
C THR A 615 41.55 -29.81 -7.52
N GLY A 616 40.66 -30.19 -8.45
CA GLY A 616 40.15 -31.54 -8.61
C GLY A 616 39.63 -31.74 -10.03
N THR A 617 40.43 -32.39 -10.87
CA THR A 617 40.05 -32.79 -12.24
C THR A 617 38.95 -33.86 -12.21
N GLY A 618 37.93 -33.73 -13.06
CA GLY A 618 37.10 -34.85 -13.50
C GLY A 618 35.77 -35.10 -12.75
N ASP A 619 35.04 -36.08 -13.28
CA ASP A 619 33.63 -36.44 -13.03
C ASP A 619 33.19 -36.50 -11.55
N ALA A 620 34.11 -36.75 -10.62
CA ALA A 620 33.85 -36.76 -9.17
C ALA A 620 33.32 -35.42 -8.62
N SER A 621 33.72 -34.29 -9.23
CA SER A 621 33.23 -32.96 -8.87
C SER A 621 31.78 -32.73 -9.34
N ALA A 622 31.41 -33.29 -10.50
CA ALA A 622 30.06 -33.21 -11.03
C ALA A 622 29.07 -34.08 -10.24
N ASP A 623 29.49 -35.27 -9.79
CA ASP A 623 28.67 -36.14 -8.94
C ASP A 623 28.45 -35.54 -7.54
N ALA A 624 29.48 -34.93 -6.96
CA ALA A 624 29.36 -34.22 -5.68
C ALA A 624 28.38 -33.03 -5.78
N ALA A 625 28.44 -32.27 -6.88
CA ALA A 625 27.50 -31.20 -7.16
C ALA A 625 26.06 -31.70 -7.36
N ARG A 626 25.88 -32.77 -8.15
CA ARG A 626 24.56 -33.39 -8.36
C ARG A 626 23.96 -33.89 -7.05
N ASN A 627 24.76 -34.50 -6.19
CA ASN A 627 24.35 -34.94 -4.86
C ASN A 627 23.93 -33.74 -3.98
N LEU A 628 24.75 -32.68 -3.94
CA LEU A 628 24.44 -31.46 -3.19
C LEU A 628 23.13 -30.81 -3.67
N VAL A 629 22.92 -30.68 -4.98
CA VAL A 629 21.66 -30.18 -5.54
C VAL A 629 20.47 -31.02 -5.09
N GLY A 630 20.60 -32.36 -5.14
CA GLY A 630 19.56 -33.26 -4.65
C GLY A 630 19.24 -33.08 -3.16
N ARG A 631 20.27 -32.86 -2.33
CA ARG A 631 20.11 -32.62 -0.88
C ARG A 631 19.47 -31.27 -0.57
N VAL A 632 19.79 -30.22 -1.35
CA VAL A 632 19.16 -28.90 -1.21
C VAL A 632 17.70 -28.96 -1.64
N ARG A 633 17.39 -29.57 -2.78
CA ARG A 633 16.02 -29.74 -3.26
C ARG A 633 15.13 -30.58 -2.34
N ALA A 634 15.73 -31.45 -1.53
CA ALA A 634 14.98 -32.19 -0.52
C ALA A 634 14.46 -31.31 0.63
N VAL A 635 14.97 -30.09 0.79
CA VAL A 635 14.62 -29.17 1.88
C VAL A 635 14.06 -27.82 1.42
N THR A 636 14.04 -27.53 0.11
CA THR A 636 13.52 -26.27 -0.44
C THR A 636 13.10 -26.38 -1.90
N ASP A 637 12.19 -25.49 -2.31
CA ASP A 637 11.80 -25.25 -3.71
C ASP A 637 12.52 -24.04 -4.34
N VAL A 638 13.36 -23.34 -3.57
CA VAL A 638 14.19 -22.24 -4.08
C VAL A 638 15.14 -22.80 -5.16
N PRO A 639 15.26 -22.14 -6.33
CA PRO A 639 16.17 -22.58 -7.39
C PRO A 639 17.59 -22.84 -6.89
N VAL A 640 18.25 -23.86 -7.41
CA VAL A 640 19.63 -24.20 -7.05
C VAL A 640 20.54 -24.00 -8.25
N CYS A 641 21.48 -23.04 -8.14
CA CYS A 641 22.45 -22.72 -9.18
C CYS A 641 23.84 -23.22 -8.77
N VAL A 642 24.59 -23.77 -9.71
CA VAL A 642 25.86 -24.48 -9.42
C VAL A 642 27.06 -23.74 -10.03
N GLY A 643 28.06 -23.47 -9.19
CA GLY A 643 29.39 -22.99 -9.60
C GLY A 643 30.45 -24.08 -9.47
N LEU A 644 31.15 -24.38 -10.57
CA LEU A 644 32.08 -25.53 -10.67
C LEU A 644 33.36 -25.26 -11.47
N GLY A 645 33.73 -23.99 -11.69
CA GLY A 645 34.89 -23.67 -12.52
C GLY A 645 34.69 -24.09 -13.99
N VAL A 646 33.50 -23.79 -14.54
CA VAL A 646 33.11 -24.13 -15.91
C VAL A 646 34.01 -23.41 -16.91
N SER A 647 34.53 -24.16 -17.88
CA SER A 647 35.44 -23.64 -18.92
C SER A 647 35.04 -24.04 -20.35
N THR A 648 33.98 -24.85 -20.50
CA THR A 648 33.50 -25.37 -21.78
C THR A 648 31.97 -25.46 -21.80
N GLY A 649 31.38 -25.39 -23.00
CA GLY A 649 29.94 -25.61 -23.21
C GLY A 649 29.44 -26.98 -22.72
N THR A 650 30.23 -28.03 -22.91
CA THR A 650 29.88 -29.40 -22.45
C THR A 650 29.74 -29.50 -20.93
N GLN A 651 30.63 -28.84 -20.18
CA GLN A 651 30.52 -28.77 -18.72
C GLN A 651 29.26 -27.99 -18.30
N ALA A 652 28.97 -26.88 -18.97
CA ALA A 652 27.78 -26.09 -18.71
C ALA A 652 26.49 -26.90 -18.96
N ALA A 653 26.41 -27.58 -20.10
CA ALA A 653 25.30 -28.45 -20.43
C ALA A 653 25.11 -29.59 -19.40
N GLY A 654 26.22 -30.22 -18.98
CA GLY A 654 26.20 -31.27 -17.96
C GLY A 654 25.61 -30.82 -16.63
N ILE A 655 25.84 -29.56 -16.23
CA ILE A 655 25.27 -28.94 -15.02
C ILE A 655 23.80 -28.56 -15.24
N ALA A 656 23.49 -27.94 -16.38
CA ALA A 656 22.13 -27.52 -16.75
C ALA A 656 21.12 -28.68 -16.78
N ALA A 657 21.60 -29.90 -17.01
CA ALA A 657 20.80 -31.13 -16.97
C ALA A 657 20.26 -31.49 -15.58
N TYR A 658 20.80 -30.94 -14.49
CA TYR A 658 20.32 -31.24 -13.13
C TYR A 658 20.14 -30.03 -12.21
N ALA A 659 20.72 -28.86 -12.52
CA ALA A 659 20.58 -27.63 -11.75
C ALA A 659 19.60 -26.64 -12.42
N ASP A 660 19.17 -25.62 -11.67
CA ASP A 660 18.31 -24.55 -12.17
C ASP A 660 19.10 -23.42 -12.85
N GLY A 661 20.41 -23.35 -12.58
CA GLY A 661 21.32 -22.43 -13.26
C GLY A 661 22.78 -22.90 -13.20
N VAL A 662 23.58 -22.39 -14.14
CA VAL A 662 25.01 -22.65 -14.29
C VAL A 662 25.77 -21.36 -14.10
N ILE A 663 26.73 -21.34 -13.18
CA ILE A 663 27.51 -20.15 -12.83
C ILE A 663 28.92 -20.27 -13.41
N VAL A 664 29.35 -19.27 -14.19
CA VAL A 664 30.62 -19.25 -14.90
C VAL A 664 31.34 -17.93 -14.63
N GLY A 665 32.49 -17.98 -13.94
CA GLY A 665 33.33 -16.79 -13.68
C GLY A 665 34.71 -16.87 -14.33
N ALA A 666 35.56 -17.77 -13.82
CA ALA A 666 36.96 -17.88 -14.26
C ALA A 666 37.13 -18.07 -15.79
N GLY A 667 36.16 -18.70 -16.47
CA GLY A 667 36.14 -18.82 -17.93
C GLY A 667 36.08 -17.46 -18.65
N PHE A 668 35.19 -16.55 -18.22
CA PHE A 668 35.07 -15.21 -18.79
C PHE A 668 36.28 -14.34 -18.48
N VAL A 669 36.75 -14.35 -17.23
CA VAL A 669 37.96 -13.61 -16.84
C VAL A 669 39.17 -14.06 -17.66
N ARG A 670 39.29 -15.36 -17.93
CA ARG A 670 40.38 -15.89 -18.76
C ARG A 670 40.33 -15.40 -20.22
N ARG A 671 39.14 -15.19 -20.80
CA ARG A 671 39.02 -14.58 -22.13
C ARG A 671 39.50 -13.13 -22.15
N LEU A 672 39.33 -12.39 -21.06
CA LEU A 672 39.89 -11.05 -20.93
C LEU A 672 41.41 -11.06 -20.77
N ILE A 673 41.96 -12.04 -20.03
CA ILE A 673 43.41 -12.20 -19.80
C ILE A 673 44.13 -12.63 -21.09
N ASP A 674 43.61 -13.63 -21.79
CA ASP A 674 44.29 -14.27 -22.93
C ASP A 674 44.30 -13.39 -24.20
N ASN A 675 43.62 -12.23 -24.20
CA ASN A 675 43.50 -11.33 -25.35
C ASN A 675 44.05 -9.92 -25.04
N GLY A 676 44.84 -9.37 -25.98
CA GLY A 676 45.68 -8.20 -25.75
C GLY A 676 45.05 -6.82 -26.04
N ASP A 677 44.17 -6.73 -27.03
CA ASP A 677 43.47 -5.48 -27.38
C ASP A 677 41.97 -5.53 -26.99
N PRO A 678 41.31 -4.37 -26.75
CA PRO A 678 39.93 -4.32 -26.29
C PRO A 678 38.91 -5.00 -27.21
N ALA A 679 39.09 -4.93 -28.54
CA ALA A 679 38.15 -5.53 -29.48
C ALA A 679 38.23 -7.07 -29.44
N ALA A 680 39.45 -7.61 -29.45
CA ALA A 680 39.69 -9.04 -29.34
C ALA A 680 39.17 -9.63 -28.01
N ARG A 681 39.25 -8.86 -26.91
CA ARG A 681 38.67 -9.24 -25.61
C ARG A 681 37.16 -9.37 -25.67
N LEU A 682 36.48 -8.38 -26.25
CA LEU A 682 35.01 -8.39 -26.37
C LEU A 682 34.52 -9.52 -27.29
N ASP A 683 35.21 -9.75 -28.40
CA ASP A 683 34.87 -10.85 -29.31
C ASP A 683 35.06 -12.20 -28.62
N ALA A 684 36.17 -12.41 -27.90
CA ALA A 684 36.41 -13.64 -27.16
C ALA A 684 35.39 -13.89 -26.03
N VAL A 685 34.94 -12.83 -25.35
CA VAL A 685 33.87 -12.91 -24.34
C VAL A 685 32.53 -13.24 -25.00
N ARG A 686 32.18 -12.58 -26.12
CA ARG A 686 30.94 -12.81 -26.86
C ARG A 686 30.85 -14.23 -27.42
N ASP A 687 31.92 -14.71 -28.04
CA ASP A 687 32.00 -16.05 -28.62
C ASP A 687 31.84 -17.12 -27.53
N PHE A 688 32.50 -16.91 -26.39
CA PHE A 688 32.41 -17.83 -25.26
C PHE A 688 31.02 -17.80 -24.60
N ALA A 689 30.44 -16.62 -24.41
CA ALA A 689 29.07 -16.48 -23.90
C ALA A 689 28.05 -17.17 -24.82
N THR A 690 28.18 -16.97 -26.14
CA THR A 690 27.29 -17.59 -27.14
C THR A 690 27.39 -19.11 -27.08
N GLN A 691 28.62 -19.64 -27.06
CA GLN A 691 28.86 -21.08 -26.93
C GLN A 691 28.21 -21.67 -25.67
N LEU A 692 28.35 -20.98 -24.53
CA LEU A 692 27.75 -21.41 -23.26
C LEU A 692 26.22 -21.33 -23.31
N ALA A 693 25.66 -20.24 -23.83
CA ALA A 693 24.21 -20.03 -23.91
C ALA A 693 23.54 -21.09 -24.77
N ASP A 694 24.11 -21.40 -25.93
CA ASP A 694 23.62 -22.47 -26.81
C ASP A 694 23.72 -23.84 -26.12
N SER A 695 24.86 -24.12 -25.48
CA SER A 695 25.05 -25.40 -24.78
C SER A 695 24.08 -25.59 -23.59
N VAL A 696 23.79 -24.52 -22.85
CA VAL A 696 22.83 -24.55 -21.72
C VAL A 696 21.39 -24.68 -22.23
N ARG A 697 21.05 -24.02 -23.34
CA ARG A 697 19.74 -24.11 -23.99
C ARG A 697 19.44 -25.53 -24.48
N ASP A 698 20.44 -26.20 -25.05
CA ASP A 698 20.29 -27.53 -25.65
C ASP A 698 20.39 -28.69 -24.63
N ALA A 699 20.64 -28.40 -23.35
CA ALA A 699 20.98 -29.42 -22.34
C ALA A 699 19.79 -30.21 -21.78
N ARG A 700 18.59 -29.61 -21.74
CA ARG A 700 17.38 -30.27 -21.23
C ARG A 700 16.62 -30.85 -22.42
N VAL A 701 16.71 -32.17 -22.59
CA VAL A 701 15.88 -32.89 -23.56
C VAL A 701 14.46 -32.95 -22.99
N PRO A 702 13.43 -32.50 -23.73
CA PRO A 702 12.04 -32.53 -23.25
C PRO A 702 11.64 -33.97 -22.88
N VAL A 703 11.09 -34.15 -21.68
CA VAL A 703 10.46 -35.41 -21.24
C VAL A 703 9.07 -35.55 -21.85
#